data_AF-A0A3N5AZ77-F1
#
_entry.id   AF-A0A3N5AZ77-F1
#
_cell.length_a   1.000
_cell.length_b   1.000
_cell.length_c   1.000
_cell.angle_alpha   90.00
_cell.angle_beta   90.00
_cell.angle_gamma   90.00
#
_symmetry.space_group_name_H-M   'P 1'
#
loop_
_entity.id
_entity.type
_entity.pdbx_description
1 polymer ?
#
loop_
_entity_poly.entity_id
_entity_poly.type
_entity_poly.pdbx_seq_one_letter_code
_entity_poly.pdbx_strand_id
1 'polypeptide(L)'
;MRRLTAFACFIFCCGLLLGSSLSGSVVAQAYESPHGPYANFPAGCAACHVAHAAIGPNLMLKTNITALCLTCHDGTASVFNVVYVPELDIYGTGVTRAVYGFGFGTTSGAVYFHPVRDTDNSLVGQVLECIDCHNPHGDMSVPGAVYPRLLNSFDGTTRYYQGPNFCLACHGSVDRGFPSVEDPAVSYWVYTLGNHKNSFAAHYNTSKAALQPPSGTLVTCATCHYKHASDLRRLLAGQEENLCFKCHNTTANSMSGRNIQAEFQKASHHDIFGTTGAKVECSSCHGPHTVGAATLTDATTTYSQVSNPHNTKSVMGRVYALQDNGIGNTVGTFTDFCLACHDNSPPTAKASTTEFVPYTIVFPNTNFTTNSSGWNKTNYPTSAHGTKPLLCTDCHNSHGSDYPLLQKYPEDTQTADGECLWCHKAGNTWGAPDIRTAVSTANASYHPTLVYAGRHSDTESYSNVPLTNRHAECADCHDVHQATGGTGTAPAAQPAIRGVSGVAPSFTSAWTTASSYTFKKPIDYEYELCFKCHSPYSYSTTPPNPTPSSTSQVLGGFAQTDLTKEFNPYNPSYHAVVGGSQIPTFTDSTGATHYYGKFVAPWTATSRLYCADCHTTSLAAGKGPHGSGYGFILPKPWNPITSGGYYGTGGYYAGDTSGHLCFSCHDYAFYSNNVAGGGGGSDTVRSAFSYPTVTQTKKGVTVYAGSAESYNYHSIHSNLGCASCHSAIPHGYFRRGLLVLPTDASPYNLGAQINKSSLTPPAPGTWDCSYCH
;
A
#
# COMPACT_ATOMS: atom_id res chain seq x y z
N MET A 1 7.33 -85.56 7.93
CA MET A 1 7.19 -86.39 6.72
C MET A 1 8.26 -85.97 5.72
N ARG A 2 9.04 -86.95 5.21
CA ARG A 2 9.83 -87.04 3.96
C ARG A 2 10.59 -85.77 3.47
N ARG A 3 11.92 -85.73 3.59
CA ARG A 3 13.00 -86.35 2.75
C ARG A 3 13.34 -85.47 1.52
N LEU A 4 14.55 -84.88 1.51
CA LEU A 4 15.74 -85.28 0.68
C LEU A 4 15.67 -84.64 -0.73
N THR A 5 16.71 -84.08 -1.36
CA THR A 5 18.13 -84.46 -1.55
C THR A 5 18.88 -83.20 -2.02
N ALA A 6 20.04 -82.77 -1.49
CA ALA A 6 21.39 -83.35 -1.56
C ALA A 6 21.97 -83.45 -2.99
N PHE A 7 23.18 -82.90 -3.18
CA PHE A 7 24.36 -83.43 -3.92
C PHE A 7 25.38 -82.27 -4.09
N ALA A 8 26.70 -82.38 -3.89
CA ALA A 8 27.57 -83.39 -3.33
C ALA A 8 29.03 -82.86 -3.26
N CYS A 9 29.80 -83.43 -2.32
CA CYS A 9 31.19 -83.94 -2.47
C CYS A 9 32.35 -82.97 -2.82
N PHE A 10 33.57 -83.08 -2.27
CA PHE A 10 34.19 -84.06 -1.36
C PHE A 10 35.62 -83.60 -0.97
N ILE A 11 36.03 -84.03 0.23
CA ILE A 11 37.37 -84.49 0.66
C ILE A 11 38.54 -83.50 0.80
N PHE A 12 39.13 -83.27 1.98
CA PHE A 12 39.85 -84.12 2.98
C PHE A 12 41.36 -84.33 2.70
N CYS A 13 42.11 -84.27 3.81
CA CYS A 13 43.42 -84.89 4.11
C CYS A 13 44.70 -84.03 4.17
N CYS A 14 45.13 -83.86 5.43
CA CYS A 14 46.45 -84.19 5.98
C CYS A 14 47.66 -83.26 5.73
N GLY A 15 48.33 -82.91 6.84
CA GLY A 15 49.76 -82.61 6.82
C GLY A 15 50.26 -81.69 7.93
N LEU A 16 50.39 -82.23 9.14
CA LEU A 16 51.17 -81.65 10.23
C LEU A 16 52.67 -81.54 9.83
N LEU A 17 53.30 -80.37 10.03
CA LEU A 17 54.61 -80.14 10.71
C LEU A 17 55.45 -78.99 10.09
N LEU A 18 55.80 -78.07 10.99
CA LEU A 18 57.03 -77.26 11.06
C LEU A 18 57.27 -76.18 9.99
N GLY A 19 57.13 -74.93 10.42
CA GLY A 19 57.64 -73.76 9.71
C GLY A 19 57.32 -72.47 10.46
N SER A 20 58.28 -71.99 11.24
CA SER A 20 58.28 -70.70 11.94
C SER A 20 57.84 -69.53 11.05
N SER A 21 56.80 -68.81 11.47
CA SER A 21 56.50 -67.45 10.99
C SER A 21 56.03 -66.58 12.15
N LEU A 22 56.86 -65.58 12.48
CA LEU A 22 56.48 -64.40 13.25
C LEU A 22 55.10 -63.91 12.82
N SER A 23 54.16 -63.81 13.76
CA SER A 23 52.89 -63.12 13.56
C SER A 23 52.30 -62.72 14.91
N GLY A 24 52.94 -61.74 15.53
CA GLY A 24 52.22 -60.76 16.33
C GLY A 24 51.41 -59.86 15.40
N SER A 25 50.42 -60.40 14.70
CA SER A 25 49.35 -59.61 14.13
C SER A 25 48.39 -59.29 15.27
N VAL A 26 48.74 -58.24 16.01
CA VAL A 26 47.78 -57.49 16.81
C VAL A 26 46.66 -57.08 15.86
N VAL A 27 45.46 -57.60 16.08
CA VAL A 27 44.26 -57.15 15.39
C VAL A 27 44.17 -55.66 15.68
N ALA A 28 44.29 -54.83 14.64
CA ALA A 28 44.17 -53.39 14.76
C ALA A 28 42.77 -53.08 15.31
N GLN A 29 42.73 -52.67 16.56
CA GLN A 29 41.55 -52.14 17.20
C GLN A 29 41.09 -50.94 16.36
N ALA A 30 39.81 -50.93 15.96
CA ALA A 30 39.22 -49.84 15.19
C ALA A 30 39.54 -48.50 15.88
N TYR A 31 40.19 -47.58 15.16
CA TYR A 31 40.52 -46.25 15.65
C TYR A 31 39.23 -45.50 15.99
N GLU A 32 39.02 -45.09 17.24
CA GLU A 32 37.86 -44.27 17.61
C GLU A 32 37.97 -42.82 17.06
N SER A 33 39.18 -42.28 16.86
CA SER A 33 39.42 -41.02 16.12
C SER A 33 40.90 -40.84 15.76
N PRO A 34 41.28 -40.58 14.49
CA PRO A 34 42.65 -40.23 14.09
C PRO A 34 43.04 -38.78 14.42
N HIS A 35 42.05 -37.96 14.80
CA HIS A 35 42.24 -36.57 15.21
C HIS A 35 42.20 -36.47 16.73
N GLY A 36 43.15 -35.75 17.32
CA GLY A 36 43.14 -35.53 18.76
C GLY A 36 44.52 -35.39 19.37
N PRO A 37 44.57 -35.20 20.70
CA PRO A 37 45.81 -34.88 21.37
C PRO A 37 46.76 -36.07 21.32
N TYR A 38 47.79 -35.94 20.51
CA TYR A 38 48.81 -36.97 20.26
C TYR A 38 49.76 -37.21 21.43
N ALA A 39 49.56 -36.52 22.57
CA ALA A 39 50.42 -36.56 23.75
C ALA A 39 50.64 -37.97 24.33
N ASN A 40 49.66 -38.87 24.17
CA ASN A 40 49.72 -40.24 24.71
C ASN A 40 49.56 -41.33 23.64
N PHE A 41 49.71 -40.99 22.35
CA PHE A 41 49.34 -41.90 21.26
C PHE A 41 50.26 -41.81 20.03
N PRO A 42 51.45 -42.44 20.08
CA PRO A 42 52.43 -42.41 18.98
C PRO A 42 51.91 -42.97 17.65
N ALA A 43 50.99 -43.94 17.71
CA ALA A 43 50.37 -44.51 16.51
C ALA A 43 49.50 -43.48 15.76
N GLY A 44 48.87 -42.53 16.47
CA GLY A 44 48.09 -41.46 15.86
C GLY A 44 48.95 -40.51 15.04
N CYS A 45 50.18 -40.24 15.49
CA CYS A 45 51.16 -39.49 14.71
C CYS A 45 51.48 -40.21 13.39
N ALA A 46 51.63 -41.54 13.44
CA ALA A 46 51.95 -42.38 12.30
C ALA A 46 50.82 -42.51 11.27
N ALA A 47 49.59 -42.08 11.60
CA ALA A 47 48.48 -42.03 10.66
C ALA A 47 48.62 -40.88 9.64
N CYS A 48 49.37 -39.84 9.99
CA CYS A 48 49.57 -38.65 9.16
C CYS A 48 51.03 -38.43 8.77
N HIS A 49 51.96 -38.78 9.67
CA HIS A 49 53.38 -38.52 9.53
C HIS A 49 54.20 -39.81 9.47
N VAL A 50 55.33 -39.77 8.77
CA VAL A 50 56.34 -40.85 8.79
C VAL A 50 57.74 -40.25 8.90
N ALA A 51 58.49 -40.69 9.90
CA ALA A 51 59.88 -40.27 10.07
C ALA A 51 60.77 -40.90 9.00
N HIS A 52 61.68 -40.11 8.43
CA HIS A 52 62.71 -40.50 7.45
C HIS A 52 62.24 -41.03 6.08
N ALA A 53 60.95 -41.31 5.87
CA ALA A 53 60.42 -41.86 4.62
C ALA A 53 59.20 -41.08 4.07
N ALA A 54 59.02 -39.83 4.49
CA ALA A 54 57.89 -39.01 4.06
C ALA A 54 58.00 -38.63 2.58
N ILE A 55 56.87 -38.71 1.88
CA ILE A 55 56.76 -38.33 0.47
C ILE A 55 56.38 -36.84 0.35
N GLY A 56 55.67 -36.30 1.34
CA GLY A 56 55.30 -34.88 1.39
C GLY A 56 56.15 -34.04 2.35
N PRO A 57 55.98 -32.71 2.31
CA PRO A 57 56.62 -31.81 3.26
C PRO A 57 56.14 -32.09 4.71
N ASN A 58 56.88 -31.59 5.71
CA ASN A 58 56.52 -31.73 7.14
C ASN A 58 56.29 -33.18 7.60
N LEU A 59 57.08 -34.11 7.07
CA LEU A 59 56.99 -35.53 7.35
C LEU A 59 55.66 -36.20 6.95
N MET A 60 54.88 -35.62 6.04
CA MET A 60 53.57 -36.18 5.64
C MET A 60 53.67 -37.46 4.80
N LEU A 61 52.73 -38.38 5.04
CA LEU A 61 52.58 -39.65 4.29
C LEU A 61 52.15 -39.47 2.83
N LYS A 62 51.52 -38.34 2.50
CA LYS A 62 51.04 -38.02 1.15
C LYS A 62 51.74 -36.76 0.62
N THR A 63 51.68 -36.59 -0.69
CA THR A 63 52.38 -35.52 -1.43
C THR A 63 51.96 -34.11 -1.01
N ASN A 64 50.70 -33.93 -0.62
CA ASN A 64 50.15 -32.68 -0.11
C ASN A 64 49.06 -32.95 0.94
N ILE A 65 48.55 -31.88 1.55
CA ILE A 65 47.62 -31.97 2.66
C ILE A 65 46.23 -32.47 2.25
N THR A 66 45.74 -32.06 1.08
CA THR A 66 44.45 -32.50 0.55
C THR A 66 44.48 -34.01 0.31
N ALA A 67 45.51 -34.52 -0.36
CA ALA A 67 45.72 -35.95 -0.56
C ALA A 67 45.85 -36.72 0.75
N LEU A 68 46.43 -36.13 1.80
CA LEU A 68 46.49 -36.72 3.13
C LEU A 68 45.11 -36.83 3.77
N CYS A 69 44.37 -35.73 3.86
CA CYS A 69 43.04 -35.72 4.48
C CYS A 69 42.05 -36.63 3.75
N LEU A 70 42.14 -36.70 2.41
CA LEU A 70 41.27 -37.54 1.58
C LEU A 70 41.55 -39.04 1.72
N THR A 71 42.63 -39.48 2.37
CA THR A 71 42.80 -40.90 2.72
C THR A 71 41.67 -41.44 3.59
N CYS A 72 41.01 -40.55 4.34
CA CYS A 72 39.88 -40.90 5.18
C CYS A 72 38.59 -40.17 4.78
N HIS A 73 38.68 -38.93 4.29
CA HIS A 73 37.53 -38.06 4.05
C HIS A 73 36.93 -38.12 2.63
N ASP A 74 37.36 -39.07 1.81
CA ASP A 74 36.80 -39.33 0.47
C ASP A 74 35.42 -40.05 0.51
N GLY A 75 34.98 -40.47 1.70
CA GLY A 75 33.76 -41.22 1.91
C GLY A 75 33.96 -42.71 2.15
N THR A 76 35.20 -43.20 2.18
CA THR A 76 35.49 -44.64 2.36
C THR A 76 35.85 -45.04 3.79
N ALA A 77 36.42 -44.13 4.60
CA ALA A 77 36.87 -44.47 5.96
C ALA A 77 36.27 -43.59 7.07
N SER A 78 36.12 -42.28 6.83
CA SER A 78 35.52 -41.35 7.78
C SER A 78 34.00 -41.31 7.63
N VAL A 79 33.29 -41.21 8.76
CA VAL A 79 31.85 -40.89 8.76
C VAL A 79 31.54 -39.49 8.22
N PHE A 80 32.56 -38.65 8.05
CA PHE A 80 32.44 -37.32 7.43
C PHE A 80 33.07 -37.34 6.03
N ASN A 81 32.23 -37.36 5.00
CA ASN A 81 32.65 -37.22 3.61
C ASN A 81 32.75 -35.72 3.23
N VAL A 82 33.88 -35.32 2.64
CA VAL A 82 34.10 -33.95 2.13
C VAL A 82 34.16 -33.87 0.61
N VAL A 83 34.16 -35.01 -0.08
CA VAL A 83 34.17 -35.12 -1.54
C VAL A 83 32.77 -35.15 -2.10
N TYR A 84 31.91 -35.99 -1.52
CA TYR A 84 30.55 -36.19 -1.99
C TYR A 84 29.58 -36.18 -0.80
N VAL A 85 28.63 -35.26 -0.80
CA VAL A 85 27.52 -35.28 0.15
C VAL A 85 26.35 -35.95 -0.56
N PRO A 86 25.93 -37.17 -0.14
CA PRO A 86 24.80 -37.86 -0.78
C PRO A 86 23.51 -37.06 -0.66
N GLU A 87 22.51 -37.42 -1.46
CA GLU A 87 21.12 -36.98 -1.35
C GLU A 87 20.61 -37.10 0.09
N LEU A 88 20.73 -36.02 0.83
CA LEU A 88 20.42 -36.01 2.24
C LEU A 88 19.69 -34.69 2.46
N ASP A 89 18.39 -34.80 2.71
CA ASP A 89 17.55 -33.69 3.12
C ASP A 89 17.89 -33.34 4.59
N ILE A 90 19.15 -32.95 4.82
CA ILE A 90 19.73 -32.65 6.15
C ILE A 90 18.93 -31.55 6.86
N TYR A 91 18.15 -30.78 6.10
CA TYR A 91 17.45 -29.61 6.60
C TYR A 91 15.93 -29.63 6.34
N GLY A 92 15.34 -30.75 5.93
CA GLY A 92 13.88 -30.90 5.76
C GLY A 92 13.27 -30.04 4.64
N THR A 93 14.03 -29.69 3.61
CA THR A 93 13.60 -28.86 2.48
C THR A 93 12.86 -29.66 1.40
N GLY A 94 12.72 -30.98 1.53
CA GLY A 94 12.06 -31.84 0.53
C GLY A 94 12.81 -31.95 -0.80
N VAL A 95 14.05 -31.46 -0.83
CA VAL A 95 14.91 -31.43 -2.01
C VAL A 95 16.20 -32.17 -1.65
N THR A 96 16.31 -33.40 -2.15
CA THR A 96 17.55 -34.17 -2.07
C THR A 96 18.49 -33.69 -3.16
N ARG A 97 19.70 -33.22 -2.79
CA ARG A 97 20.69 -32.74 -3.74
C ARG A 97 22.06 -33.31 -3.42
N ALA A 98 22.60 -34.04 -4.38
CA ALA A 98 23.99 -34.48 -4.33
C ALA A 98 24.90 -33.32 -4.71
N VAL A 99 25.83 -32.95 -3.82
CA VAL A 99 26.77 -31.84 -4.03
C VAL A 99 28.19 -32.37 -3.84
N TYR A 100 29.05 -32.14 -4.83
CA TYR A 100 30.49 -32.37 -4.68
C TYR A 100 31.08 -31.26 -3.80
N GLY A 101 31.70 -31.62 -2.68
CA GLY A 101 32.33 -30.65 -1.77
C GLY A 101 33.55 -29.99 -2.43
N PHE A 102 33.91 -28.78 -2.03
CA PHE A 102 35.13 -28.05 -2.46
C PHE A 102 35.42 -28.02 -3.98
N GLY A 103 34.41 -28.26 -4.83
CA GLY A 103 34.57 -28.32 -6.27
C GLY A 103 35.35 -29.55 -6.77
N PHE A 104 35.34 -30.71 -6.12
CA PHE A 104 36.01 -31.90 -6.68
C PHE A 104 35.41 -32.34 -8.04
N GLY A 105 36.26 -32.57 -9.04
CA GLY A 105 35.89 -33.02 -10.39
C GLY A 105 35.43 -31.91 -11.35
N THR A 106 35.33 -32.24 -12.66
CA THR A 106 35.03 -31.25 -13.73
C THR A 106 33.53 -31.09 -14.06
N THR A 107 32.57 -31.75 -13.38
CA THR A 107 31.15 -31.48 -13.68
C THR A 107 30.10 -31.93 -12.64
N SER A 108 29.08 -31.04 -12.53
CA SER A 108 27.69 -31.19 -12.08
C SER A 108 27.39 -31.38 -10.59
N GLY A 109 27.10 -30.26 -9.90
CA GLY A 109 26.39 -30.27 -8.62
C GLY A 109 26.74 -29.13 -7.67
N ALA A 110 27.98 -28.63 -7.67
CA ALA A 110 28.39 -27.51 -6.81
C ALA A 110 29.08 -26.44 -7.66
N VAL A 111 28.44 -25.30 -7.85
CA VAL A 111 28.95 -24.21 -8.71
C VAL A 111 29.64 -23.13 -7.86
N TYR A 112 29.36 -23.09 -6.56
CA TYR A 112 29.95 -22.14 -5.62
C TYR A 112 30.65 -22.92 -4.50
N PHE A 113 31.92 -22.59 -4.22
CA PHE A 113 32.73 -23.32 -3.25
C PHE A 113 33.86 -22.46 -2.67
N HIS A 114 34.37 -22.85 -1.51
CA HIS A 114 35.64 -22.34 -1.00
C HIS A 114 36.82 -22.96 -1.79
N PRO A 115 37.76 -22.16 -2.31
CA PRO A 115 38.79 -22.64 -3.24
C PRO A 115 39.97 -23.34 -2.53
N VAL A 116 39.77 -24.59 -2.13
CA VAL A 116 40.81 -25.41 -1.46
C VAL A 116 41.81 -25.99 -2.47
N ARG A 117 43.09 -25.98 -2.12
CA ARG A 117 44.21 -26.47 -2.94
C ARG A 117 44.10 -27.96 -3.27
N ASP A 118 44.70 -28.35 -4.40
CA ASP A 118 44.93 -29.74 -4.79
C ASP A 118 43.67 -30.63 -4.84
N THR A 119 42.54 -30.08 -5.31
CA THR A 119 41.25 -30.77 -5.46
C THR A 119 41.00 -31.35 -6.86
N ASP A 120 42.04 -31.35 -7.71
CA ASP A 120 42.00 -31.76 -9.12
C ASP A 120 40.97 -31.01 -10.00
N ASN A 121 40.44 -29.88 -9.53
CA ASN A 121 39.59 -28.99 -10.31
C ASN A 121 40.38 -27.75 -10.78
N SER A 122 40.48 -27.61 -12.10
CA SER A 122 41.17 -26.49 -12.77
C SER A 122 40.52 -25.13 -12.55
N LEU A 123 39.26 -25.08 -12.09
CA LEU A 123 38.56 -23.85 -11.72
C LEU A 123 38.90 -23.39 -10.30
N VAL A 124 39.50 -24.24 -9.46
CA VAL A 124 39.83 -23.87 -8.08
C VAL A 124 41.11 -23.04 -8.08
N GLY A 125 41.01 -21.73 -7.79
CA GLY A 125 42.13 -20.78 -7.72
C GLY A 125 43.20 -21.05 -6.64
N GLN A 126 43.22 -22.25 -6.04
CA GLN A 126 44.25 -22.77 -5.11
C GLN A 126 44.65 -21.83 -3.95
N VAL A 127 43.66 -21.28 -3.24
CA VAL A 127 43.89 -20.22 -2.24
C VAL A 127 43.97 -20.75 -0.80
N LEU A 128 43.15 -21.75 -0.45
CA LEU A 128 43.00 -22.25 0.93
C LEU A 128 43.51 -23.69 1.08
N GLU A 129 43.98 -24.08 2.25
CA GLU A 129 44.27 -25.46 2.64
C GLU A 129 43.26 -25.96 3.69
N CYS A 130 43.13 -27.28 3.83
CA CYS A 130 42.23 -27.87 4.84
C CYS A 130 42.53 -27.34 6.25
N ILE A 131 43.81 -27.07 6.55
CA ILE A 131 44.27 -26.61 7.86
C ILE A 131 44.08 -25.12 8.14
N ASP A 132 43.68 -24.34 7.14
CA ASP A 132 43.27 -22.94 7.36
C ASP A 132 41.92 -22.85 8.09
N CYS A 133 41.18 -23.95 8.12
CA CYS A 133 39.88 -24.08 8.77
C CYS A 133 39.85 -25.19 9.84
N HIS A 134 40.66 -26.24 9.71
CA HIS A 134 40.64 -27.41 10.59
C HIS A 134 42.02 -27.72 11.22
N ASN A 135 42.08 -27.92 12.53
CA ASN A 135 43.28 -28.33 13.23
C ASN A 135 43.22 -29.79 13.68
N PRO A 136 43.89 -30.72 12.97
CA PRO A 136 43.87 -32.14 13.34
C PRO A 136 44.56 -32.43 14.69
N HIS A 137 45.41 -31.53 15.18
CA HIS A 137 46.16 -31.68 16.43
C HIS A 137 45.36 -31.36 17.70
N GLY A 138 44.15 -30.80 17.57
CA GLY A 138 43.33 -30.38 18.71
C GLY A 138 43.80 -29.09 19.38
N ASP A 139 43.39 -28.88 20.64
CA ASP A 139 43.77 -27.70 21.41
C ASP A 139 45.14 -27.89 22.07
N MET A 140 46.15 -27.18 21.57
CA MET A 140 47.51 -27.26 22.12
C MET A 140 47.64 -26.60 23.51
N SER A 141 46.68 -25.76 23.90
CA SER A 141 46.71 -25.04 25.19
C SER A 141 46.11 -25.85 26.34
N VAL A 142 45.27 -26.85 26.05
CA VAL A 142 44.66 -27.74 27.02
C VAL A 142 44.91 -29.19 26.60
N PRO A 143 45.99 -29.84 27.10
CA PRO A 143 46.32 -31.21 26.76
C PRO A 143 45.13 -32.14 27.01
N GLY A 144 44.65 -32.83 25.97
CA GLY A 144 43.48 -33.70 26.07
C GLY A 144 42.22 -33.18 25.36
N ALA A 145 42.16 -31.90 24.99
CA ALA A 145 40.96 -31.30 24.41
C ALA A 145 41.02 -31.16 22.87
N VAL A 146 39.89 -31.33 22.21
CA VAL A 146 39.68 -31.01 20.79
C VAL A 146 38.58 -29.97 20.66
N TYR A 147 38.81 -28.93 19.85
CA TYR A 147 37.75 -27.99 19.51
C TYR A 147 36.61 -28.70 18.76
N PRO A 148 35.34 -28.29 18.94
CA PRO A 148 34.23 -28.86 18.17
C PRO A 148 34.52 -28.85 16.67
N ARG A 149 34.41 -30.01 16.02
CA ARG A 149 34.73 -30.20 14.58
C ARG A 149 36.14 -29.75 14.17
N LEU A 150 37.07 -29.69 15.14
CA LEU A 150 38.47 -29.32 14.94
C LEU A 150 38.62 -27.93 14.31
N LEU A 151 37.65 -27.03 14.46
CA LEU A 151 37.71 -25.72 13.80
C LEU A 151 38.90 -24.91 14.30
N ASN A 152 39.60 -24.23 13.40
CA ASN A 152 40.68 -23.29 13.66
C ASN A 152 40.86 -22.36 12.47
N SER A 153 40.48 -21.08 12.60
CA SER A 153 40.76 -20.03 11.61
C SER A 153 41.60 -18.91 12.23
N PHE A 154 42.33 -18.16 11.42
CA PHE A 154 43.27 -17.13 11.90
C PHE A 154 43.12 -15.81 11.14
N ASP A 155 42.77 -14.74 11.86
CA ASP A 155 42.62 -13.39 11.27
C ASP A 155 43.94 -12.62 11.13
N GLY A 156 45.07 -13.26 11.47
CA GLY A 156 46.40 -12.65 11.44
C GLY A 156 46.88 -12.25 12.83
N THR A 157 45.96 -12.16 13.80
CA THR A 157 46.23 -11.81 15.19
C THR A 157 45.69 -12.88 16.15
N THR A 158 44.46 -13.33 15.93
CA THR A 158 43.73 -14.22 16.83
C THR A 158 43.24 -15.46 16.08
N ARG A 159 43.34 -16.62 16.76
CA ARG A 159 42.75 -17.88 16.28
C ARG A 159 41.34 -18.04 16.83
N TYR A 160 40.42 -18.45 15.99
CA TYR A 160 39.03 -18.72 16.35
C TYR A 160 38.67 -20.17 16.10
N TYR A 161 37.94 -20.76 17.03
CA TYR A 161 37.61 -22.19 17.02
C TYR A 161 36.09 -22.45 17.08
N GLN A 162 35.30 -21.38 17.18
CA GLN A 162 33.84 -21.40 17.28
C GLN A 162 33.29 -20.01 17.01
N GLY A 163 31.96 -19.89 16.88
CA GLY A 163 31.28 -18.60 16.77
C GLY A 163 31.38 -17.94 15.38
N PRO A 164 30.67 -16.83 15.14
CA PRO A 164 30.70 -16.09 13.88
C PRO A 164 32.10 -15.60 13.48
N ASN A 165 32.95 -15.29 14.47
CA ASN A 165 34.32 -14.84 14.24
C ASN A 165 35.17 -15.87 13.48
N PHE A 166 34.81 -17.16 13.53
CA PHE A 166 35.46 -18.20 12.74
C PHE A 166 35.45 -17.86 11.24
N CYS A 167 34.29 -17.48 10.70
CA CYS A 167 34.14 -17.10 9.29
C CYS A 167 34.66 -15.68 9.02
N LEU A 168 34.43 -14.75 9.95
CA LEU A 168 34.90 -13.36 9.84
C LEU A 168 36.44 -13.24 9.90
N ALA A 169 37.18 -14.27 10.28
CA ALA A 169 38.64 -14.27 10.14
C ALA A 169 39.10 -14.11 8.67
N CYS A 170 38.27 -14.55 7.72
CA CYS A 170 38.53 -14.43 6.27
C CYS A 170 37.57 -13.45 5.58
N HIS A 171 36.32 -13.35 6.05
CA HIS A 171 35.26 -12.46 5.53
C HIS A 171 35.03 -11.22 6.41
N GLY A 172 36.06 -10.82 7.16
CA GLY A 172 36.02 -9.78 8.21
C GLY A 172 36.15 -8.37 7.68
N SER A 173 36.87 -7.48 8.38
CA SER A 173 37.04 -6.07 8.00
C SER A 173 38.28 -5.77 7.14
N VAL A 174 39.07 -6.79 6.80
CA VAL A 174 40.32 -6.65 6.07
C VAL A 174 40.24 -7.43 4.76
N ASP A 175 40.44 -6.76 3.63
CA ASP A 175 40.70 -7.44 2.36
C ASP A 175 42.09 -8.09 2.45
N ARG A 176 42.11 -9.42 2.44
CA ARG A 176 43.36 -10.20 2.49
C ARG A 176 44.00 -10.38 1.12
N GLY A 177 43.39 -9.84 0.06
CA GLY A 177 43.92 -9.91 -1.31
C GLY A 177 43.91 -11.32 -1.88
N PHE A 178 43.16 -12.25 -1.28
CA PHE A 178 42.95 -13.58 -1.84
C PHE A 178 42.36 -13.44 -3.25
N PRO A 179 42.91 -14.06 -4.29
CA PRO A 179 42.33 -13.99 -5.64
C PRO A 179 40.99 -14.73 -5.66
N SER A 180 40.02 -14.23 -6.43
CA SER A 180 38.74 -14.92 -6.60
C SER A 180 38.86 -16.14 -7.52
N VAL A 181 37.90 -17.04 -7.39
CA VAL A 181 37.87 -18.34 -8.09
C VAL A 181 37.49 -18.17 -9.58
N GLU A 182 36.67 -17.16 -9.86
CA GLU A 182 36.08 -16.93 -11.19
C GLU A 182 36.87 -15.89 -11.99
N ASP A 183 37.51 -14.94 -11.28
CA ASP A 183 38.41 -13.94 -11.85
C ASP A 183 39.58 -13.69 -10.88
N PRO A 184 40.77 -14.26 -11.13
CA PRO A 184 41.95 -14.04 -10.30
C PRO A 184 42.41 -12.58 -10.22
N ALA A 185 41.95 -11.69 -11.11
CA ALA A 185 42.24 -10.25 -11.06
C ALA A 185 41.36 -9.51 -10.02
N VAL A 186 40.32 -10.15 -9.51
CA VAL A 186 39.41 -9.60 -8.50
C VAL A 186 39.69 -10.29 -7.16
N SER A 187 39.77 -9.52 -6.07
CA SER A 187 39.91 -10.13 -4.75
C SER A 187 38.64 -10.88 -4.35
N TYR A 188 38.82 -12.02 -3.69
CA TYR A 188 37.78 -12.81 -3.03
C TYR A 188 36.91 -11.97 -2.11
N TRP A 189 37.49 -10.93 -1.51
CA TRP A 189 36.77 -9.90 -0.80
C TRP A 189 35.72 -9.20 -1.67
N VAL A 190 36.10 -8.65 -2.81
CA VAL A 190 35.15 -8.01 -3.75
C VAL A 190 34.11 -9.01 -4.23
N TYR A 191 34.54 -10.24 -4.55
CA TYR A 191 33.64 -11.31 -5.00
C TYR A 191 32.57 -11.68 -3.97
N THR A 192 32.95 -11.76 -2.70
CA THR A 192 32.04 -12.05 -1.59
C THR A 192 31.22 -10.84 -1.17
N LEU A 193 31.42 -9.68 -1.79
CA LEU A 193 30.81 -8.39 -1.46
C LEU A 193 31.36 -7.76 -0.17
N GLY A 194 32.62 -7.99 0.14
CA GLY A 194 33.37 -7.28 1.16
C GLY A 194 33.07 -7.71 2.59
N ASN A 195 33.11 -6.76 3.52
CA ASN A 195 33.04 -7.01 4.94
C ASN A 195 31.63 -7.43 5.40
N HIS A 196 31.54 -8.57 6.09
CA HIS A 196 30.29 -9.10 6.66
C HIS A 196 30.15 -8.81 8.16
N LYS A 197 31.12 -8.14 8.77
CA LYS A 197 31.17 -7.84 10.19
C LYS A 197 30.08 -6.86 10.58
N ASN A 198 29.18 -7.31 11.44
CA ASN A 198 28.21 -6.47 12.12
C ASN A 198 27.88 -7.13 13.46
N SER A 199 28.52 -6.69 14.54
CA SER A 199 28.36 -7.34 15.85
C SER A 199 26.93 -7.26 16.40
N PHE A 200 26.09 -6.39 15.84
CA PHE A 200 24.70 -6.19 16.23
C PHE A 200 23.70 -6.95 15.36
N ALA A 201 24.15 -7.64 14.29
CA ALA A 201 23.27 -8.40 13.43
C ALA A 201 22.59 -9.53 14.20
N ALA A 202 21.25 -9.57 14.17
CA ALA A 202 20.47 -10.52 14.96
C ALA A 202 20.82 -11.99 14.64
N HIS A 203 21.18 -12.29 13.40
CA HIS A 203 21.53 -13.63 12.93
C HIS A 203 22.94 -14.11 13.36
N TYR A 204 23.75 -13.24 13.96
CA TYR A 204 25.06 -13.60 14.52
C TYR A 204 24.96 -13.96 16.00
N ASN A 205 23.78 -13.84 16.60
CA ASN A 205 23.58 -13.98 18.03
C ASN A 205 23.63 -15.45 18.49
N THR A 206 24.79 -15.84 19.05
CA THR A 206 25.02 -17.17 19.60
C THR A 206 24.19 -17.47 20.87
N SER A 207 23.57 -16.49 21.52
CA SER A 207 22.68 -16.77 22.65
C SER A 207 21.35 -17.41 22.21
N LYS A 208 21.01 -17.37 20.92
CA LYS A 208 19.75 -17.90 20.39
C LYS A 208 19.90 -19.36 19.99
N ALA A 209 19.24 -20.25 20.72
CA ALA A 209 19.28 -21.70 20.47
C ALA A 209 18.87 -22.08 19.04
N ALA A 210 17.91 -21.37 18.42
CA ALA A 210 17.50 -21.61 17.04
C ALA A 210 18.59 -21.32 15.99
N LEU A 211 19.59 -20.50 16.32
CA LEU A 211 20.73 -20.20 15.44
C LEU A 211 21.93 -21.11 15.69
N GLN A 212 21.90 -21.89 16.78
CA GLN A 212 23.01 -22.75 17.18
C GLN A 212 23.07 -24.00 16.31
N PRO A 213 24.18 -24.26 15.59
CA PRO A 213 24.28 -25.46 14.79
C PRO A 213 24.36 -26.70 15.70
N PRO A 214 23.76 -27.84 15.31
CA PRO A 214 23.83 -29.09 16.07
C PRO A 214 25.26 -29.58 16.36
N SER A 215 26.25 -29.08 15.62
CA SER A 215 27.67 -29.39 15.83
C SER A 215 28.25 -28.83 17.14
N GLY A 216 27.54 -27.95 17.85
CA GLY A 216 28.03 -27.30 19.07
C GLY A 216 29.14 -26.27 18.82
N THR A 217 29.44 -25.96 17.55
CA THR A 217 30.53 -25.05 17.15
C THR A 217 30.17 -23.58 17.31
N LEU A 218 28.93 -23.25 17.66
CA LEU A 218 28.42 -21.88 17.75
C LEU A 218 28.55 -21.03 16.47
N VAL A 219 28.94 -21.61 15.34
CA VAL A 219 29.09 -20.92 14.05
C VAL A 219 27.71 -20.75 13.42
N THR A 220 27.01 -19.66 13.77
CA THR A 220 25.63 -19.42 13.31
C THR A 220 25.53 -19.26 11.78
N CYS A 221 26.62 -18.85 11.11
CA CYS A 221 26.69 -18.77 9.65
C CYS A 221 26.34 -20.11 8.97
N ALA A 222 26.70 -21.23 9.59
CA ALA A 222 26.46 -22.58 9.05
C ALA A 222 24.98 -23.01 9.07
N THR A 223 24.12 -22.22 9.70
CA THR A 223 22.66 -22.39 9.66
C THR A 223 22.08 -21.89 8.34
N CYS A 224 22.74 -20.91 7.71
CA CYS A 224 22.31 -20.32 6.44
C CYS A 224 23.20 -20.71 5.25
N HIS A 225 24.48 -20.96 5.51
CA HIS A 225 25.48 -21.25 4.50
C HIS A 225 26.05 -22.66 4.62
N TYR A 226 26.24 -23.31 3.48
CA TYR A 226 27.13 -24.46 3.37
C TYR A 226 28.58 -24.02 3.53
N LYS A 227 29.29 -24.74 4.39
CA LYS A 227 30.68 -24.44 4.77
C LYS A 227 31.73 -24.78 3.71
N HIS A 228 31.42 -25.64 2.74
CA HIS A 228 32.38 -26.11 1.74
C HIS A 228 31.97 -25.73 0.32
N ALA A 229 30.76 -26.13 -0.10
CA ALA A 229 30.24 -25.90 -1.45
C ALA A 229 28.70 -25.90 -1.47
N SER A 230 28.12 -25.24 -2.46
CA SER A 230 26.68 -25.22 -2.76
C SER A 230 26.44 -25.07 -4.26
N ASP A 231 25.28 -25.48 -4.72
CA ASP A 231 24.74 -25.11 -6.03
C ASP A 231 24.09 -23.71 -6.02
N LEU A 232 23.83 -23.15 -4.83
CA LEU A 232 23.29 -21.81 -4.65
C LEU A 232 24.39 -20.77 -4.42
N ARG A 233 24.22 -19.60 -5.05
CA ARG A 233 25.16 -18.48 -4.98
C ARG A 233 25.42 -18.09 -3.53
N ARG A 234 26.68 -17.73 -3.22
CA ARG A 234 27.16 -17.40 -1.86
C ARG A 234 26.98 -18.54 -0.85
N LEU A 235 27.03 -19.77 -1.34
CA LEU A 235 26.97 -20.96 -0.50
C LEU A 235 25.67 -21.08 0.30
N LEU A 236 24.55 -20.54 -0.16
CA LEU A 236 23.29 -20.66 0.60
C LEU A 236 22.87 -22.13 0.74
N ALA A 237 22.28 -22.46 1.89
CA ALA A 237 21.77 -23.80 2.21
C ALA A 237 20.32 -24.02 1.74
N GLY A 238 19.68 -22.97 1.22
CA GLY A 238 18.33 -22.98 0.67
C GLY A 238 18.05 -21.67 -0.05
N GLN A 239 17.04 -21.67 -0.92
CA GLN A 239 16.59 -20.46 -1.61
C GLN A 239 15.67 -19.64 -0.68
N GLU A 240 15.99 -18.35 -0.51
CA GLU A 240 15.19 -17.29 0.14
C GLU A 240 14.18 -17.78 1.20
N GLU A 241 12.88 -17.82 0.87
CA GLU A 241 11.77 -18.13 1.80
C GLU A 241 11.95 -19.48 2.48
N ASN A 242 12.40 -20.49 1.72
CA ASN A 242 12.64 -21.83 2.23
C ASN A 242 13.80 -21.88 3.23
N LEU A 243 14.70 -20.90 3.19
CA LEU A 243 15.74 -20.74 4.19
C LEU A 243 15.20 -20.02 5.44
N CYS A 244 14.51 -18.90 5.24
CA CYS A 244 13.99 -18.06 6.32
C CYS A 244 12.91 -18.77 7.16
N PHE A 245 11.96 -19.44 6.51
CA PHE A 245 10.82 -20.09 7.19
C PHE A 245 11.18 -21.37 7.95
N LYS A 246 12.43 -21.85 7.91
CA LYS A 246 12.88 -22.89 8.85
C LYS A 246 12.78 -22.43 10.30
N CYS A 247 13.01 -21.14 10.54
CA CYS A 247 12.93 -20.53 11.85
C CYS A 247 11.75 -19.54 11.96
N HIS A 248 11.40 -18.82 10.89
CA HIS A 248 10.34 -17.81 10.92
C HIS A 248 8.92 -18.36 10.73
N ASN A 249 8.66 -19.58 11.19
CA ASN A 249 7.39 -20.33 11.04
C ASN A 249 6.57 -20.43 12.32
N THR A 250 7.06 -19.89 13.44
CA THR A 250 6.37 -19.90 14.73
C THR A 250 6.66 -18.63 15.51
N THR A 251 5.83 -18.35 16.52
CA THR A 251 6.02 -17.23 17.44
C THR A 251 7.24 -17.43 18.34
N ALA A 252 7.62 -18.68 18.65
CA ALA A 252 8.74 -19.00 19.54
C ALA A 252 10.11 -18.69 18.93
N ASN A 253 10.24 -18.78 17.61
CA ASN A 253 11.52 -18.69 16.92
C ASN A 253 11.76 -17.33 16.24
N SER A 254 10.73 -16.48 16.12
CA SER A 254 10.84 -15.12 15.59
C SER A 254 11.04 -14.11 16.71
N MET A 255 12.01 -13.20 16.58
CA MET A 255 12.28 -12.19 17.61
C MET A 255 11.12 -11.22 17.86
N SER A 256 10.21 -11.09 16.91
CA SER A 256 8.98 -10.31 17.03
C SER A 256 7.86 -11.02 17.81
N GLY A 257 8.03 -12.29 18.17
CA GLY A 257 6.96 -13.11 18.75
C GLY A 257 5.84 -13.43 17.77
N ARG A 258 6.04 -13.22 16.46
CA ARG A 258 5.05 -13.41 15.40
C ARG A 258 5.39 -14.62 14.52
N ASN A 259 4.37 -15.25 13.96
CA ASN A 259 4.56 -16.29 12.95
C ASN A 259 4.58 -15.65 11.55
N ILE A 260 5.79 -15.32 11.07
CA ILE A 260 5.95 -14.58 9.81
C ILE A 260 5.50 -15.43 8.61
N GLN A 261 5.79 -16.73 8.60
CA GLN A 261 5.31 -17.62 7.55
C GLN A 261 3.79 -17.57 7.42
N ALA A 262 3.07 -17.60 8.55
CA ALA A 262 1.62 -17.50 8.55
C ALA A 262 1.11 -16.14 8.08
N GLU A 263 1.82 -15.04 8.35
CA GLU A 263 1.45 -13.71 7.83
C GLU A 263 1.50 -13.68 6.29
N PHE A 264 2.48 -14.32 5.66
CA PHE A 264 2.56 -14.46 4.20
C PHE A 264 1.59 -15.50 3.60
N GLN A 265 0.80 -16.19 4.42
CA GLN A 265 -0.32 -17.03 3.94
C GLN A 265 -1.67 -16.30 3.99
N LYS A 266 -1.69 -15.04 4.45
CA LYS A 266 -2.93 -14.25 4.52
C LYS A 266 -3.38 -13.76 3.15
N ALA A 267 -4.66 -13.38 3.06
CA ALA A 267 -5.33 -13.03 1.81
C ALA A 267 -4.61 -11.94 0.99
N SER A 268 -4.07 -10.92 1.66
CA SER A 268 -3.23 -9.88 1.05
C SER A 268 -1.83 -9.96 1.63
N HIS A 269 -0.81 -10.04 0.78
CA HIS A 269 0.59 -10.03 1.19
C HIS A 269 1.46 -9.48 0.07
N HIS A 270 2.67 -9.03 0.42
CA HIS A 270 3.71 -8.83 -0.60
C HIS A 270 4.07 -10.18 -1.22
N ASP A 271 4.02 -10.28 -2.55
CA ASP A 271 4.31 -11.52 -3.26
C ASP A 271 5.82 -11.80 -3.29
N ILE A 272 6.26 -12.51 -2.26
CA ILE A 272 7.65 -12.97 -2.09
C ILE A 272 7.97 -14.25 -2.87
N PHE A 273 7.00 -14.81 -3.59
CA PHE A 273 7.21 -15.99 -4.42
C PHE A 273 7.24 -15.64 -5.92
N GLY A 274 6.99 -14.38 -6.26
CA GLY A 274 6.96 -13.87 -7.64
C GLY A 274 5.83 -14.46 -8.51
N THR A 275 4.77 -14.97 -7.88
CA THR A 275 3.66 -15.66 -8.57
C THR A 275 2.72 -14.72 -9.34
N THR A 276 2.75 -13.43 -9.04
CA THR A 276 1.87 -12.38 -9.59
C THR A 276 2.56 -11.48 -10.62
N GLY A 277 3.83 -11.77 -10.95
CA GLY A 277 4.68 -10.88 -11.75
C GLY A 277 5.30 -9.72 -10.97
N ALA A 278 4.97 -9.57 -9.69
CA ALA A 278 5.72 -8.74 -8.75
C ALA A 278 7.06 -9.40 -8.36
N LYS A 279 8.01 -8.63 -7.85
CA LYS A 279 9.26 -9.15 -7.28
C LYS A 279 9.67 -8.32 -6.06
N VAL A 280 9.65 -8.96 -4.90
CA VAL A 280 10.22 -8.47 -3.63
C VAL A 280 10.55 -9.71 -2.81
N GLU A 281 11.63 -9.73 -2.05
CA GLU A 281 12.05 -10.91 -1.30
C GLU A 281 12.32 -10.54 0.15
N CYS A 282 12.41 -11.54 1.02
CA CYS A 282 12.72 -11.34 2.43
C CYS A 282 13.98 -10.47 2.62
N SER A 283 15.02 -10.75 1.84
CA SER A 283 16.31 -10.05 1.89
C SER A 283 16.28 -8.62 1.33
N SER A 284 15.24 -8.23 0.59
CA SER A 284 15.03 -6.85 0.13
C SER A 284 14.65 -5.90 1.28
N CYS A 285 13.99 -6.44 2.31
CA CYS A 285 13.59 -5.69 3.51
C CYS A 285 14.48 -6.00 4.72
N HIS A 286 15.02 -7.22 4.78
CA HIS A 286 15.82 -7.71 5.90
C HIS A 286 17.21 -8.16 5.45
N GLY A 287 18.17 -7.25 5.45
CA GLY A 287 19.59 -7.58 5.26
C GLY A 287 20.07 -8.58 6.33
N PRO A 288 20.31 -9.87 6.01
CA PRO A 288 20.54 -10.91 7.02
C PRO A 288 21.82 -10.70 7.84
N HIS A 289 22.77 -9.94 7.28
CA HIS A 289 24.06 -9.60 7.87
C HIS A 289 24.06 -8.22 8.55
N THR A 290 22.90 -7.57 8.65
CA THR A 290 22.83 -6.13 8.97
C THR A 290 21.71 -5.78 9.93
N VAL A 291 20.53 -6.39 9.81
CA VAL A 291 19.38 -6.07 10.67
C VAL A 291 19.60 -6.48 12.12
N GLY A 292 19.16 -5.61 13.02
CA GLY A 292 19.21 -5.79 14.47
C GLY A 292 17.89 -6.28 15.06
N ALA A 293 17.81 -6.24 16.39
CA ALA A 293 16.64 -6.68 17.16
C ALA A 293 15.59 -5.60 17.41
N ALA A 294 15.96 -4.32 17.29
CA ALA A 294 15.12 -3.20 17.71
C ALA A 294 14.08 -2.83 16.65
N THR A 295 12.93 -2.31 17.07
CA THR A 295 11.90 -1.80 16.18
C THR A 295 12.21 -0.37 15.74
N LEU A 296 12.03 -0.05 14.46
CA LEU A 296 12.31 1.30 13.90
C LEU A 296 11.42 2.42 14.50
N THR A 297 10.39 2.07 15.28
CA THR A 297 9.54 3.02 15.99
C THR A 297 10.22 3.67 17.20
N ASP A 298 11.23 3.05 17.81
CA ASP A 298 11.96 3.62 18.95
C ASP A 298 12.90 4.74 18.47
N ALA A 299 12.69 5.95 18.99
CA ALA A 299 13.38 7.18 18.60
C ALA A 299 14.90 7.15 18.81
N THR A 300 15.42 6.23 19.63
CA THR A 300 16.86 6.08 19.91
C THR A 300 17.53 4.98 19.08
N THR A 301 16.75 4.26 18.26
CA THR A 301 17.23 3.10 17.50
C THR A 301 18.34 3.49 16.52
N THR A 302 19.47 2.82 16.60
CA THR A 302 20.56 2.90 15.62
C THR A 302 20.60 1.67 14.69
N TYR A 303 20.14 0.50 15.18
CA TYR A 303 20.09 -0.77 14.44
C TYR A 303 18.70 -1.40 14.53
N SER A 304 17.87 -1.15 13.52
CA SER A 304 16.50 -1.70 13.49
C SER A 304 16.41 -3.08 12.81
N GLN A 305 15.22 -3.67 12.91
CA GLN A 305 14.84 -4.92 12.28
C GLN A 305 14.71 -4.88 10.74
N VAL A 306 14.84 -3.70 10.11
CA VAL A 306 14.76 -3.55 8.64
C VAL A 306 16.00 -2.85 8.09
N SER A 307 16.37 -3.19 6.87
CA SER A 307 17.45 -2.55 6.13
C SER A 307 16.92 -1.56 5.10
N ASN A 308 17.78 -0.64 4.65
CA ASN A 308 17.46 0.24 3.52
C ASN A 308 17.27 -0.61 2.25
N PRO A 309 16.11 -0.56 1.58
CA PRO A 309 15.88 -1.33 0.36
C PRO A 309 16.84 -0.99 -0.81
N HIS A 310 17.39 0.23 -0.85
CA HIS A 310 18.42 0.63 -1.82
C HIS A 310 19.85 0.22 -1.43
N ASN A 311 20.05 -0.24 -0.21
CA ASN A 311 21.32 -0.82 0.23
C ASN A 311 21.09 -1.66 1.49
N THR A 312 20.90 -2.97 1.33
CA THR A 312 20.58 -3.87 2.43
C THR A 312 21.74 -4.12 3.40
N LYS A 313 22.94 -3.60 3.10
CA LYS A 313 24.07 -3.48 4.03
C LYS A 313 24.00 -2.27 4.96
N SER A 314 23.07 -1.36 4.69
CA SER A 314 22.68 -0.26 5.57
C SER A 314 21.42 -0.65 6.32
N VAL A 315 21.47 -0.70 7.65
CA VAL A 315 20.26 -0.84 8.47
C VAL A 315 19.48 0.48 8.47
N MET A 316 18.15 0.43 8.62
CA MET A 316 17.40 1.64 8.96
C MET A 316 17.56 1.97 10.45
N GLY A 317 17.61 3.25 10.80
CA GLY A 317 17.64 3.72 12.20
C GLY A 317 16.96 5.08 12.36
N ARG A 318 16.72 5.48 13.61
CA ARG A 318 16.19 6.80 13.99
C ARG A 318 17.29 7.79 14.38
N VAL A 319 18.45 7.27 14.79
CA VAL A 319 19.67 8.04 15.07
C VAL A 319 20.80 7.50 14.21
N TYR A 320 21.63 8.40 13.68
CA TYR A 320 22.77 8.02 12.87
C TYR A 320 23.80 7.22 13.68
N ALA A 321 24.34 6.15 13.09
CA ALA A 321 25.46 5.38 13.60
C ALA A 321 26.27 4.75 12.46
N LEU A 322 27.59 4.69 12.63
CA LEU A 322 28.47 3.92 11.74
C LEU A 322 28.46 2.45 12.18
N GLN A 323 28.18 1.54 11.26
CA GLN A 323 28.16 0.11 11.52
C GLN A 323 29.55 -0.51 11.38
N ASP A 324 29.77 -1.68 12.01
CA ASP A 324 31.08 -2.37 11.98
C ASP A 324 31.51 -2.82 10.58
N ASN A 325 30.58 -2.85 9.62
CA ASN A 325 30.87 -3.12 8.23
C ASN A 325 31.45 -1.89 7.49
N GLY A 326 31.55 -0.74 8.17
CA GLY A 326 32.02 0.53 7.62
C GLY A 326 30.95 1.35 6.91
N ILE A 327 29.67 0.94 6.96
CA ILE A 327 28.55 1.60 6.28
C ILE A 327 27.66 2.28 7.32
N GLY A 328 27.42 3.59 7.16
CA GLY A 328 26.48 4.33 8.00
C GLY A 328 25.05 3.83 7.81
N ASN A 329 24.27 3.78 8.89
CA ASN A 329 22.85 3.44 8.80
C ASN A 329 22.06 4.54 8.04
N THR A 330 20.89 4.18 7.54
CA THR A 330 19.96 5.11 6.90
C THR A 330 18.98 5.63 7.94
N VAL A 331 18.99 6.94 8.18
CA VAL A 331 18.10 7.58 9.16
C VAL A 331 16.71 7.80 8.55
N GLY A 332 15.67 7.26 9.19
CA GLY A 332 14.29 7.39 8.72
C GLY A 332 13.26 6.68 9.60
N THR A 333 12.00 6.87 9.26
CA THR A 333 10.83 6.23 9.86
C THR A 333 10.38 5.01 9.06
N PHE A 334 9.35 4.30 9.54
CA PHE A 334 8.69 3.27 8.74
C PHE A 334 8.07 3.82 7.45
N THR A 335 7.61 5.06 7.45
CA THR A 335 7.12 5.72 6.24
C THR A 335 8.25 5.87 5.22
N ASP A 336 9.44 6.32 5.64
CA ASP A 336 10.60 6.45 4.75
C ASP A 336 11.05 5.09 4.20
N PHE A 337 11.00 4.04 5.04
CA PHE A 337 11.28 2.67 4.62
C PHE A 337 10.30 2.18 3.54
N CYS A 338 8.99 2.37 3.72
CA CYS A 338 7.99 1.97 2.72
C CYS A 338 8.13 2.78 1.42
N LEU A 339 8.37 4.10 1.55
CA LEU A 339 8.53 4.98 0.40
C LEU A 339 9.78 4.68 -0.42
N ALA A 340 10.82 4.07 0.14
CA ALA A 340 11.98 3.61 -0.61
C ALA A 340 11.64 2.62 -1.74
N CYS A 341 10.49 1.95 -1.68
CA CYS A 341 9.97 1.18 -2.81
C CYS A 341 8.78 1.86 -3.51
N HIS A 342 7.97 2.61 -2.76
CA HIS A 342 6.73 3.23 -3.23
C HIS A 342 6.89 4.68 -3.70
N ASP A 343 7.99 5.00 -4.41
CA ASP A 343 8.33 6.37 -4.83
C ASP A 343 8.47 6.59 -6.35
N ASN A 344 7.95 5.68 -7.17
CA ASN A 344 8.18 5.60 -8.63
C ASN A 344 9.63 5.25 -9.06
N SER A 345 10.56 5.05 -8.13
CA SER A 345 11.94 4.65 -8.42
C SER A 345 12.35 3.43 -7.57
N PRO A 346 11.64 2.29 -7.72
CA PRO A 346 11.92 1.11 -6.91
C PRO A 346 13.38 0.64 -7.01
N PRO A 347 13.94 0.03 -5.94
CA PRO A 347 15.33 -0.41 -5.92
C PRO A 347 15.66 -1.37 -7.07
N THR A 348 16.80 -1.13 -7.72
CA THR A 348 17.34 -2.01 -8.78
C THR A 348 18.49 -2.85 -8.25
N ALA A 349 18.57 -4.11 -8.66
CA ALA A 349 19.63 -5.02 -8.23
C ALA A 349 21.02 -4.43 -8.46
N LYS A 350 21.84 -4.45 -7.41
CA LYS A 350 23.22 -3.92 -7.43
C LYS A 350 24.05 -4.69 -6.41
N ALA A 351 25.31 -4.94 -6.74
CA ALA A 351 26.23 -5.60 -5.82
C ALA A 351 27.63 -5.01 -5.91
N SER A 352 28.13 -4.51 -4.79
CA SER A 352 29.50 -4.05 -4.61
C SER A 352 29.96 -4.35 -3.17
N THR A 353 31.18 -3.97 -2.82
CA THR A 353 31.69 -4.09 -1.45
C THR A 353 30.94 -3.19 -0.45
N THR A 354 30.36 -2.07 -0.88
CA THR A 354 29.68 -1.09 -0.02
C THR A 354 28.17 -1.03 -0.19
N GLU A 355 27.64 -1.56 -1.29
CA GLU A 355 26.20 -1.54 -1.59
C GLU A 355 25.71 -2.92 -2.00
N PHE A 356 24.53 -3.29 -1.53
CA PHE A 356 23.88 -4.51 -1.97
C PHE A 356 22.36 -4.32 -2.06
N VAL A 357 21.80 -4.59 -3.23
CA VAL A 357 20.37 -4.71 -3.48
C VAL A 357 20.18 -6.08 -4.13
N PRO A 358 19.56 -7.05 -3.44
CA PRO A 358 19.55 -8.44 -3.89
C PRO A 358 18.75 -8.65 -5.17
N TYR A 359 17.65 -7.91 -5.34
CA TYR A 359 16.72 -8.06 -6.44
C TYR A 359 16.26 -6.69 -6.95
N THR A 360 15.98 -6.60 -8.24
CA THR A 360 15.24 -5.47 -8.79
C THR A 360 13.80 -5.63 -8.35
N ILE A 361 13.29 -4.63 -7.63
CA ILE A 361 11.91 -4.62 -7.15
C ILE A 361 10.98 -4.32 -8.32
N VAL A 362 9.95 -5.15 -8.46
CA VAL A 362 8.96 -5.05 -9.54
C VAL A 362 7.57 -5.05 -8.94
N PHE A 363 6.76 -4.07 -9.33
CA PHE A 363 5.34 -4.04 -8.99
C PHE A 363 4.50 -4.76 -10.06
N PRO A 364 3.38 -5.40 -9.68
CA PRO A 364 2.51 -6.03 -10.66
C PRO A 364 1.80 -4.97 -11.52
N ASN A 365 1.64 -5.25 -12.80
CA ASN A 365 0.93 -4.37 -13.72
C ASN A 365 -0.58 -4.36 -13.39
N THR A 366 -1.01 -3.34 -12.65
CA THR A 366 -2.38 -3.23 -12.14
C THR A 366 -3.04 -1.99 -12.74
N ASN A 367 -4.18 -2.16 -13.39
CA ASN A 367 -4.95 -1.05 -13.96
C ASN A 367 -5.80 -0.39 -12.88
N PHE A 368 -5.16 0.40 -12.01
CA PHE A 368 -5.85 1.12 -10.94
C PHE A 368 -6.89 2.10 -11.52
N THR A 369 -8.15 2.00 -11.10
CA THR A 369 -9.25 2.88 -11.52
C THR A 369 -9.73 3.79 -10.39
N THR A 370 -9.53 3.44 -9.13
CA THR A 370 -10.01 4.19 -7.96
C THR A 370 -9.29 5.54 -7.76
N ASN A 371 -7.96 5.53 -7.85
CA ASN A 371 -7.12 6.69 -7.56
C ASN A 371 -5.88 6.80 -8.47
N SER A 372 -5.27 7.97 -8.50
CA SER A 372 -4.09 8.29 -9.29
C SER A 372 -2.77 7.87 -8.64
N SER A 373 -2.74 7.64 -7.32
CA SER A 373 -1.51 7.23 -6.63
C SER A 373 -1.03 5.85 -7.09
N GLY A 374 -1.95 4.89 -7.29
CA GLY A 374 -1.56 3.52 -7.67
C GLY A 374 -0.49 2.98 -6.71
N TRP A 375 0.61 2.44 -7.22
CA TRP A 375 1.74 2.01 -6.38
C TRP A 375 2.60 3.15 -5.83
N ASN A 376 2.53 4.37 -6.39
CA ASN A 376 3.34 5.50 -5.95
C ASN A 376 2.69 6.28 -4.82
N LYS A 377 3.35 6.32 -3.66
CA LYS A 377 2.88 6.99 -2.45
C LYS A 377 3.75 8.20 -2.06
N THR A 378 4.61 8.74 -2.94
CA THR A 378 5.47 9.90 -2.65
C THR A 378 4.75 11.12 -2.08
N ASN A 379 3.46 11.29 -2.39
CA ASN A 379 2.66 12.42 -1.92
C ASN A 379 2.18 12.25 -0.47
N TYR A 380 2.23 11.04 0.10
CA TYR A 380 1.73 10.75 1.44
C TYR A 380 2.29 11.67 2.53
N PRO A 381 3.60 11.97 2.63
CA PRO A 381 4.14 12.86 3.66
C PRO A 381 3.53 14.27 3.65
N THR A 382 3.02 14.73 2.51
CA THR A 382 2.35 16.03 2.37
C THR A 382 0.83 15.99 2.50
N SER A 383 0.26 14.79 2.61
CA SER A 383 -1.18 14.58 2.80
C SER A 383 -1.63 15.02 4.20
N ALA A 384 -2.94 15.14 4.38
CA ALA A 384 -3.54 15.42 5.68
C ALA A 384 -3.19 14.35 6.73
N HIS A 385 -3.00 13.10 6.31
CA HIS A 385 -2.59 12.00 7.21
C HIS A 385 -1.07 12.02 7.45
N GLY A 386 -0.24 12.18 6.42
CA GLY A 386 1.21 12.16 6.58
C GLY A 386 1.79 13.37 7.32
N THR A 387 1.04 14.47 7.41
CA THR A 387 1.40 15.62 8.27
C THR A 387 1.03 15.41 9.74
N LYS A 388 0.34 14.32 10.08
CA LYS A 388 0.13 13.84 11.46
C LYS A 388 1.23 12.84 11.83
N PRO A 389 1.43 12.53 13.12
CA PRO A 389 2.37 11.49 13.55
C PRO A 389 1.84 10.07 13.25
N LEU A 390 1.39 9.84 12.01
CA LEU A 390 0.88 8.57 11.49
C LEU A 390 1.90 7.96 10.54
N LEU A 391 2.25 6.71 10.81
CA LEU A 391 3.14 5.88 10.00
C LEU A 391 2.34 4.97 9.08
N CYS A 392 2.93 4.52 7.98
CA CYS A 392 2.29 3.52 7.11
C CYS A 392 1.83 2.27 7.89
N THR A 393 2.54 1.89 8.95
CA THR A 393 2.21 0.74 9.81
C THR A 393 1.02 0.93 10.75
N ASP A 394 0.48 2.15 10.83
CA ASP A 394 -0.75 2.42 11.57
C ASP A 394 -1.99 1.96 10.80
N CYS A 395 -1.89 1.92 9.46
CA CYS A 395 -2.96 1.48 8.55
C CYS A 395 -2.63 0.21 7.75
N HIS A 396 -1.35 -0.12 7.56
CA HIS A 396 -0.93 -1.29 6.79
C HIS A 396 -0.12 -2.29 7.62
N ASN A 397 -0.27 -3.57 7.33
CA ASN A 397 0.64 -4.63 7.77
C ASN A 397 1.80 -4.79 6.77
N SER A 398 3.02 -5.02 7.27
CA SER A 398 4.21 -5.04 6.40
C SER A 398 4.42 -6.37 5.65
N HIS A 399 3.94 -7.50 6.18
CA HIS A 399 4.08 -8.82 5.54
C HIS A 399 2.79 -9.24 4.85
N GLY A 400 1.73 -9.45 5.63
CA GLY A 400 0.42 -9.82 5.13
C GLY A 400 -0.72 -9.45 6.08
N SER A 401 -1.92 -9.37 5.52
CA SER A 401 -3.17 -9.06 6.19
C SER A 401 -4.33 -9.88 5.65
N ASP A 402 -5.33 -10.07 6.50
CA ASP A 402 -6.59 -10.72 6.12
C ASP A 402 -7.47 -9.77 5.28
N TYR A 403 -7.11 -8.48 5.22
CA TYR A 403 -7.82 -7.43 4.51
C TYR A 403 -7.05 -6.99 3.24
N PRO A 404 -7.75 -6.51 2.20
CA PRO A 404 -7.14 -6.09 0.93
C PRO A 404 -6.03 -5.05 1.11
N LEU A 405 -5.09 -5.01 0.15
CA LEU A 405 -4.03 -3.99 0.07
C LEU A 405 -3.24 -3.83 1.38
N LEU A 406 -3.01 -4.94 2.07
CA LEU A 406 -2.33 -4.99 3.36
C LEU A 406 -2.99 -4.14 4.47
N GLN A 407 -4.24 -3.71 4.33
CA GLN A 407 -4.94 -2.93 5.37
C GLN A 407 -4.92 -3.64 6.71
N LYS A 408 -4.76 -2.92 7.80
CA LYS A 408 -4.58 -3.49 9.14
C LYS A 408 -5.90 -3.86 9.79
N TYR A 409 -6.95 -3.11 9.46
CA TYR A 409 -8.30 -3.26 9.98
C TYR A 409 -9.26 -3.62 8.84
N PRO A 410 -10.43 -4.22 9.16
CA PRO A 410 -11.44 -4.48 8.15
C PRO A 410 -12.00 -3.17 7.58
N GLU A 411 -12.74 -3.28 6.48
CA GLU A 411 -13.55 -2.17 5.97
C GLU A 411 -14.60 -1.72 6.99
N ASP A 412 -14.93 -0.43 6.96
CA ASP A 412 -15.90 0.18 7.85
C ASP A 412 -17.33 -0.31 7.57
N THR A 413 -18.06 -0.66 8.63
CA THR A 413 -19.45 -1.14 8.51
C THR A 413 -20.34 -0.48 9.55
N GLN A 414 -21.66 -0.70 9.44
CA GLN A 414 -22.61 -0.24 10.45
C GLN A 414 -22.30 -0.76 11.87
N THR A 415 -21.65 -1.92 12.00
CA THR A 415 -21.40 -2.56 13.30
C THR A 415 -19.93 -2.59 13.70
N ALA A 416 -19.01 -2.25 12.81
CA ALA A 416 -17.57 -2.26 13.07
C ALA A 416 -16.91 -0.95 12.61
N ASP A 417 -16.20 -0.30 13.52
CA ASP A 417 -15.23 0.76 13.19
C ASP A 417 -13.98 0.10 12.62
N GLY A 418 -13.85 0.14 11.29
CA GLY A 418 -12.75 -0.44 10.53
C GLY A 418 -11.60 0.54 10.33
N GLU A 419 -10.93 0.43 9.19
CA GLU A 419 -9.71 1.18 8.85
C GLU A 419 -9.86 2.71 9.02
N CYS A 420 -10.97 3.30 8.58
CA CYS A 420 -11.16 4.75 8.63
C CYS A 420 -11.83 5.20 9.93
N LEU A 421 -12.92 4.54 10.34
CA LEU A 421 -13.71 4.96 11.50
C LEU A 421 -13.10 4.55 12.84
N TRP A 422 -12.03 3.75 12.84
CA TRP A 422 -11.18 3.61 14.01
C TRP A 422 -10.76 4.98 14.57
N CYS A 423 -10.43 5.91 13.66
CA CYS A 423 -10.07 7.28 13.97
C CYS A 423 -11.21 8.29 13.73
N HIS A 424 -11.99 8.15 12.67
CA HIS A 424 -12.99 9.15 12.27
C HIS A 424 -14.32 9.05 13.03
N LYS A 425 -14.25 9.08 14.36
CA LYS A 425 -15.40 8.97 15.26
C LYS A 425 -15.34 9.94 16.43
N ALA A 426 -16.49 10.18 17.06
CA ALA A 426 -16.60 10.98 18.27
C ALA A 426 -15.64 10.52 19.38
N GLY A 427 -14.99 11.47 20.04
CA GLY A 427 -14.12 11.21 21.19
C GLY A 427 -12.73 10.66 20.85
N ASN A 428 -12.35 10.59 19.58
CA ASN A 428 -11.01 10.18 19.20
C ASN A 428 -9.93 11.18 19.69
N THR A 429 -8.82 10.67 20.21
CA THR A 429 -7.66 11.42 20.72
C THR A 429 -6.77 12.00 19.63
N TRP A 430 -6.88 11.55 18.36
CA TRP A 430 -6.08 12.03 17.24
C TRP A 430 -6.58 13.36 16.63
N GLY A 431 -7.70 13.90 17.12
CA GLY A 431 -8.29 15.15 16.61
C GLY A 431 -8.88 15.03 15.21
N ALA A 432 -9.18 13.80 14.76
CA ALA A 432 -9.85 13.54 13.50
C ALA A 432 -11.33 14.01 13.55
N PRO A 433 -11.89 14.55 12.46
CA PRO A 433 -13.31 14.85 12.39
C PRO A 433 -14.17 13.61 12.63
N ASP A 434 -15.27 13.76 13.36
CA ASP A 434 -16.27 12.72 13.53
C ASP A 434 -17.08 12.57 12.23
N ILE A 435 -16.80 11.50 11.49
CA ILE A 435 -17.54 11.12 10.27
C ILE A 435 -18.52 9.99 10.56
N ARG A 436 -18.24 9.13 11.56
CA ARG A 436 -19.11 8.03 12.00
C ARG A 436 -20.55 8.50 12.22
N THR A 437 -20.73 9.65 12.87
CA THR A 437 -22.07 10.23 13.10
C THR A 437 -22.70 10.75 11.79
N ALA A 438 -21.90 11.28 10.87
CA ALA A 438 -22.39 11.85 9.60
C ALA A 438 -22.91 10.79 8.62
N VAL A 439 -22.32 9.59 8.61
CA VAL A 439 -22.72 8.49 7.71
C VAL A 439 -23.69 7.50 8.36
N SER A 440 -24.21 7.82 9.55
CA SER A 440 -25.16 6.97 10.27
C SER A 440 -26.46 6.77 9.49
N THR A 441 -26.98 5.54 9.49
CA THR A 441 -28.28 5.20 8.90
C THR A 441 -29.47 5.82 9.65
N ALA A 442 -29.23 6.39 10.83
CA ALA A 442 -30.22 7.20 11.55
C ALA A 442 -30.49 8.56 10.88
N ASN A 443 -29.64 9.01 9.97
CA ASN A 443 -29.80 10.29 9.26
C ASN A 443 -30.92 10.23 8.21
N ALA A 444 -31.51 11.39 7.90
CA ALA A 444 -32.62 11.47 6.95
C ALA A 444 -32.21 11.13 5.51
N SER A 445 -30.96 11.41 5.16
CA SER A 445 -30.33 11.03 3.90
C SER A 445 -28.83 10.91 4.11
N TYR A 446 -28.22 9.91 3.48
CA TYR A 446 -26.79 9.60 3.61
C TYR A 446 -26.29 8.84 2.37
N HIS A 447 -25.00 8.95 2.07
CA HIS A 447 -24.37 8.01 1.15
C HIS A 447 -24.21 6.64 1.85
N PRO A 448 -24.44 5.52 1.16
CA PRO A 448 -24.49 4.19 1.77
C PRO A 448 -23.11 3.60 2.11
N THR A 449 -22.22 4.40 2.68
CA THR A 449 -20.81 4.07 2.93
C THR A 449 -20.58 2.96 3.93
N LEU A 450 -21.55 2.68 4.80
CA LEU A 450 -21.50 1.60 5.79
C LEU A 450 -22.47 0.46 5.50
N VAL A 451 -23.21 0.55 4.39
CA VAL A 451 -24.25 -0.43 4.01
C VAL A 451 -23.64 -1.56 3.19
N TYR A 452 -22.65 -1.23 2.36
CA TYR A 452 -21.90 -2.18 1.56
C TYR A 452 -20.51 -2.36 2.16
N ALA A 453 -19.98 -3.59 2.06
CA ALA A 453 -18.64 -3.94 2.49
C ALA A 453 -18.13 -5.08 1.60
N GLY A 454 -16.82 -5.12 1.39
CA GLY A 454 -16.11 -6.09 0.56
C GLY A 454 -16.43 -5.97 -0.94
N ARG A 455 -16.96 -4.83 -1.39
CA ARG A 455 -17.27 -4.59 -2.82
C ARG A 455 -16.22 -3.74 -3.51
N HIS A 456 -15.63 -2.79 -2.79
CA HIS A 456 -14.59 -1.93 -3.31
C HIS A 456 -13.43 -2.74 -3.94
N SER A 457 -13.00 -2.29 -5.12
CA SER A 457 -11.83 -2.83 -5.79
C SER A 457 -11.08 -1.72 -6.50
N ASP A 458 -9.77 -1.70 -6.35
CA ASP A 458 -8.86 -0.80 -7.06
C ASP A 458 -8.91 -0.91 -8.59
N THR A 459 -9.59 -1.91 -9.14
CA THR A 459 -9.70 -2.19 -10.59
C THR A 459 -11.14 -2.18 -11.08
N GLU A 460 -12.08 -1.68 -10.28
CA GLU A 460 -13.50 -1.67 -10.62
C GLU A 460 -13.83 -0.83 -11.86
N SER A 461 -14.92 -1.22 -12.53
CA SER A 461 -15.50 -0.44 -13.63
C SER A 461 -16.69 0.37 -13.12
N TYR A 462 -16.61 1.69 -13.29
CA TYR A 462 -17.68 2.62 -12.90
C TYR A 462 -18.69 2.89 -14.00
N SER A 463 -18.49 2.36 -15.21
CA SER A 463 -19.41 2.57 -16.34
C SER A 463 -20.51 1.51 -16.37
N ASN A 464 -21.77 1.94 -16.52
CA ASN A 464 -22.96 1.08 -16.62
C ASN A 464 -23.06 0.00 -15.53
N VAL A 465 -22.77 0.39 -14.28
CA VAL A 465 -22.83 -0.45 -13.09
C VAL A 465 -24.28 -0.86 -12.80
N PRO A 466 -24.59 -2.17 -12.75
CA PRO A 466 -25.91 -2.64 -12.33
C PRO A 466 -26.29 -2.10 -10.95
N LEU A 467 -27.56 -1.75 -10.75
CA LEU A 467 -28.03 -1.19 -9.46
C LEU A 467 -27.68 -2.07 -8.25
N THR A 468 -27.66 -3.40 -8.41
CA THR A 468 -27.28 -4.35 -7.35
C THR A 468 -25.81 -4.24 -6.92
N ASN A 469 -24.95 -3.77 -7.83
CA ASN A 469 -23.51 -3.66 -7.64
C ASN A 469 -23.07 -2.23 -7.35
N ARG A 470 -23.99 -1.26 -7.36
CA ARG A 470 -23.66 0.11 -6.94
C ARG A 470 -23.32 0.13 -5.46
N HIS A 471 -22.19 0.75 -5.15
CA HIS A 471 -21.70 0.96 -3.80
C HIS A 471 -20.98 2.33 -3.75
N ALA A 472 -20.51 2.71 -2.57
CA ALA A 472 -19.87 4.00 -2.31
C ALA A 472 -19.22 3.96 -0.93
N GLU A 473 -18.03 3.37 -0.84
CA GLU A 473 -17.21 3.22 0.36
C GLU A 473 -16.20 4.38 0.44
N CYS A 474 -15.45 4.47 1.54
CA CYS A 474 -14.56 5.61 1.80
C CYS A 474 -13.54 5.82 0.66
N ALA A 475 -12.97 4.73 0.15
CA ALA A 475 -11.94 4.75 -0.89
C ALA A 475 -12.46 5.09 -2.30
N ASP A 476 -13.77 5.07 -2.52
CA ASP A 476 -14.38 5.46 -3.81
C ASP A 476 -14.36 6.98 -4.02
N CYS A 477 -14.22 7.73 -2.92
CA CYS A 477 -14.29 9.18 -2.83
C CYS A 477 -13.02 9.84 -2.23
N HIS A 478 -12.21 9.09 -1.48
CA HIS A 478 -10.99 9.59 -0.85
C HIS A 478 -9.75 8.78 -1.24
N ASP A 479 -8.66 9.47 -1.59
CA ASP A 479 -7.31 8.90 -1.60
C ASP A 479 -6.54 9.45 -0.40
N VAL A 480 -6.43 8.66 0.67
CA VAL A 480 -5.75 9.05 1.91
C VAL A 480 -4.27 9.40 1.70
N HIS A 481 -3.67 8.95 0.60
CA HIS A 481 -2.28 9.21 0.26
C HIS A 481 -2.07 10.58 -0.41
N GLN A 482 -3.14 11.24 -0.85
CA GLN A 482 -3.07 12.52 -1.55
C GLN A 482 -4.00 13.60 -0.98
N ALA A 483 -5.07 13.21 -0.30
CA ALA A 483 -6.02 14.15 0.29
C ALA A 483 -5.30 15.08 1.28
N THR A 484 -5.52 16.39 1.13
CA THR A 484 -4.94 17.42 2.00
C THR A 484 -6.03 18.17 2.75
N GLY A 485 -5.67 18.81 3.86
CA GLY A 485 -6.55 19.76 4.54
C GLY A 485 -6.73 21.06 3.75
N GLY A 486 -7.67 21.90 4.20
CA GLY A 486 -7.91 23.23 3.65
C GLY A 486 -9.19 23.35 2.81
N THR A 487 -9.43 24.55 2.28
CA THR A 487 -10.59 24.90 1.45
C THR A 487 -10.16 25.09 0.00
N GLY A 488 -10.88 24.49 -0.95
CA GLY A 488 -10.66 24.73 -2.38
C GLY A 488 -11.48 25.91 -2.92
N THR A 489 -11.21 26.30 -4.17
CA THR A 489 -12.03 27.29 -4.91
C THR A 489 -12.77 26.61 -6.06
N ALA A 490 -14.09 26.70 -6.07
CA ALA A 490 -14.91 26.06 -7.09
C ALA A 490 -14.55 26.56 -8.50
N PRO A 491 -14.57 25.68 -9.52
CA PRO A 491 -15.01 24.28 -9.48
C PRO A 491 -13.89 23.25 -9.19
N ALA A 492 -12.65 23.69 -8.96
CA ALA A 492 -11.49 22.81 -8.83
C ALA A 492 -11.69 21.76 -7.73
N ALA A 493 -11.22 20.53 -7.93
CA ALA A 493 -11.38 19.45 -6.95
C ALA A 493 -10.96 19.90 -5.54
N GLN A 494 -11.83 19.63 -4.55
CA GLN A 494 -11.56 20.03 -3.18
C GLN A 494 -10.31 19.29 -2.64
N PRO A 495 -9.51 19.92 -1.75
CA PRO A 495 -8.35 19.30 -1.13
C PRO A 495 -8.60 17.88 -0.55
N ALA A 496 -9.79 17.66 0.02
CA ALA A 496 -10.16 16.40 0.67
C ALA A 496 -10.44 15.22 -0.29
N ILE A 497 -10.65 15.48 -1.58
CA ILE A 497 -10.93 14.47 -2.61
C ILE A 497 -9.83 14.44 -3.69
N ARG A 498 -8.64 14.94 -3.39
CA ARG A 498 -7.51 14.86 -4.31
C ARG A 498 -7.09 13.42 -4.54
N GLY A 499 -6.61 13.14 -5.76
CA GLY A 499 -6.10 11.83 -6.14
C GLY A 499 -7.16 10.86 -6.63
N VAL A 500 -8.45 11.10 -6.41
CA VAL A 500 -9.51 10.17 -6.81
C VAL A 500 -9.89 10.29 -8.28
N SER A 501 -10.53 9.24 -8.81
CA SER A 501 -11.04 9.21 -10.16
C SER A 501 -12.47 9.77 -10.30
N GLY A 502 -12.79 10.20 -11.52
CA GLY A 502 -14.10 10.75 -11.89
C GLY A 502 -14.34 10.69 -13.40
N VAL A 503 -15.36 11.41 -13.88
CA VAL A 503 -15.65 11.53 -15.30
C VAL A 503 -15.96 12.96 -15.72
N ALA A 504 -15.36 13.38 -16.82
CA ALA A 504 -15.63 14.66 -17.48
C ALA A 504 -16.69 14.48 -18.58
N PRO A 505 -17.88 15.08 -18.47
CA PRO A 505 -18.90 15.03 -19.51
C PRO A 505 -18.60 15.99 -20.68
N SER A 506 -19.03 15.62 -21.88
CA SER A 506 -18.97 16.47 -23.07
C SER A 506 -20.38 16.88 -23.53
N PHE A 507 -20.60 18.17 -23.76
CA PHE A 507 -21.91 18.74 -24.09
C PHE A 507 -21.97 19.21 -25.54
N THR A 508 -23.15 19.15 -26.17
CA THR A 508 -23.35 19.59 -27.56
C THR A 508 -24.40 20.67 -27.72
N SER A 509 -25.47 20.64 -26.92
CA SER A 509 -26.56 21.62 -26.99
C SER A 509 -27.35 21.68 -25.68
N ALA A 510 -28.16 22.72 -25.49
CA ALA A 510 -28.98 22.90 -24.30
C ALA A 510 -29.94 21.73 -24.07
N TRP A 511 -30.13 21.36 -22.81
CA TRP A 511 -31.08 20.35 -22.33
C TRP A 511 -30.92 18.97 -22.96
N THR A 512 -29.68 18.61 -23.27
CA THR A 512 -29.30 17.27 -23.71
C THR A 512 -28.41 16.61 -22.68
N THR A 513 -28.55 15.29 -22.56
CA THR A 513 -27.61 14.43 -21.84
C THR A 513 -26.20 14.59 -22.42
N ALA A 514 -25.18 14.42 -21.59
CA ALA A 514 -23.80 14.43 -22.08
C ALA A 514 -23.60 13.44 -23.23
N SER A 515 -22.97 13.91 -24.31
CA SER A 515 -22.72 13.16 -25.54
C SER A 515 -21.64 12.08 -25.38
N SER A 516 -20.70 12.30 -24.46
CA SER A 516 -19.65 11.35 -24.09
C SER A 516 -19.10 11.67 -22.70
N TYR A 517 -18.39 10.69 -22.13
CA TYR A 517 -17.70 10.80 -20.84
C TYR A 517 -16.24 10.42 -21.01
N THR A 518 -15.35 11.27 -20.53
CA THR A 518 -13.91 10.99 -20.46
C THR A 518 -13.56 10.60 -19.03
N PHE A 519 -13.00 9.41 -18.83
CA PHE A 519 -12.53 8.99 -17.51
C PHE A 519 -11.33 9.83 -17.07
N LYS A 520 -11.34 10.27 -15.81
CA LYS A 520 -10.34 11.18 -15.23
C LYS A 520 -9.70 10.52 -14.01
N LYS A 521 -8.37 10.53 -13.95
CA LYS A 521 -7.58 9.99 -12.83
C LYS A 521 -6.23 10.73 -12.75
N PRO A 522 -6.10 11.78 -11.92
CA PRO A 522 -7.09 12.29 -10.98
C PRO A 522 -8.19 13.14 -11.66
N ILE A 523 -9.23 13.49 -10.89
CA ILE A 523 -10.17 14.57 -11.21
C ILE A 523 -9.49 15.94 -11.18
N ASP A 524 -9.98 16.86 -12.02
CA ASP A 524 -9.63 18.28 -12.01
C ASP A 524 -10.70 19.10 -11.28
N TYR A 525 -11.97 18.67 -11.35
CA TYR A 525 -13.13 19.37 -10.79
C TYR A 525 -13.97 18.47 -9.89
N GLU A 526 -14.57 19.02 -8.83
CA GLU A 526 -15.36 18.24 -7.85
C GLU A 526 -16.53 17.48 -8.52
N TYR A 527 -17.23 18.14 -9.46
CA TYR A 527 -18.37 17.54 -10.14
C TYR A 527 -18.02 16.27 -10.93
N GLU A 528 -16.76 16.09 -11.33
CA GLU A 528 -16.33 14.90 -12.07
C GLU A 528 -16.43 13.64 -11.20
N LEU A 529 -16.16 13.76 -9.89
CA LEU A 529 -16.40 12.66 -8.94
C LEU A 529 -17.90 12.37 -8.80
N CYS A 530 -18.72 13.42 -8.64
CA CYS A 530 -20.16 13.25 -8.50
C CYS A 530 -20.77 12.59 -9.75
N PHE A 531 -20.39 13.02 -10.95
CA PHE A 531 -20.89 12.46 -12.20
C PHE A 531 -20.42 11.03 -12.47
N LYS A 532 -19.34 10.56 -11.82
CA LYS A 532 -18.93 9.14 -11.87
C LYS A 532 -20.05 8.22 -11.39
N CYS A 533 -20.89 8.69 -10.48
CA CYS A 533 -21.97 7.91 -9.85
C CYS A 533 -23.38 8.45 -10.14
N HIS A 534 -23.53 9.77 -10.34
CA HIS A 534 -24.81 10.46 -10.49
C HIS A 534 -25.05 10.97 -11.91
N SER A 535 -24.63 10.19 -12.91
CA SER A 535 -24.94 10.45 -14.31
C SER A 535 -25.18 9.15 -15.09
N PRO A 536 -25.73 9.25 -16.32
CA PRO A 536 -25.84 8.12 -17.23
C PRO A 536 -24.52 7.37 -17.49
N TYR A 537 -23.34 7.94 -17.20
CA TYR A 537 -22.10 7.16 -17.19
C TYR A 537 -22.19 5.93 -16.28
N SER A 538 -22.73 6.11 -15.08
CA SER A 538 -22.82 5.05 -14.07
C SER A 538 -23.96 4.10 -14.34
N TYR A 539 -25.12 4.60 -14.74
CA TYR A 539 -26.37 3.84 -14.71
C TYR A 539 -27.08 3.72 -16.06
N SER A 540 -26.50 4.27 -17.14
CA SER A 540 -27.12 4.36 -18.45
C SER A 540 -28.55 4.94 -18.38
N THR A 541 -29.56 4.14 -18.71
CA THR A 541 -30.98 4.51 -18.70
C THR A 541 -31.73 4.07 -17.43
N THR A 542 -31.04 3.46 -16.47
CA THR A 542 -31.67 2.88 -15.25
C THR A 542 -31.19 3.61 -13.99
N PRO A 543 -31.58 4.88 -13.78
CA PRO A 543 -31.15 5.66 -12.63
C PRO A 543 -31.59 5.02 -11.30
N PRO A 544 -30.78 5.14 -10.23
CA PRO A 544 -31.20 4.71 -8.90
C PRO A 544 -32.43 5.47 -8.44
N ASN A 545 -33.33 4.79 -7.74
CA ASN A 545 -34.43 5.42 -7.03
C ASN A 545 -34.14 5.42 -5.53
N PRO A 546 -33.45 6.46 -5.00
CA PRO A 546 -33.22 6.55 -3.57
C PRO A 546 -34.59 6.73 -2.89
N THR A 547 -34.92 5.85 -1.94
CA THR A 547 -35.98 6.11 -0.98
C THR A 547 -35.46 7.13 0.04
N PRO A 548 -35.95 8.38 0.09
CA PRO A 548 -35.64 9.29 1.16
C PRO A 548 -36.15 8.68 2.46
N SER A 549 -35.43 8.84 3.57
CA SER A 549 -36.01 8.44 4.86
C SER A 549 -37.24 9.30 5.18
N SER A 550 -38.08 8.75 6.05
CA SER A 550 -39.47 9.11 6.40
C SER A 550 -39.82 10.59 6.66
N THR A 551 -38.87 11.52 6.69
CA THR A 551 -39.09 12.96 6.91
C THR A 551 -39.16 13.79 5.64
N SER A 552 -38.76 13.28 4.47
CA SER A 552 -39.03 13.92 3.15
C SER A 552 -40.32 13.38 2.53
N GLN A 553 -41.43 13.41 3.27
CA GLN A 553 -42.72 12.86 2.80
C GLN A 553 -43.28 13.57 1.56
N VAL A 554 -42.77 14.76 1.22
CA VAL A 554 -43.40 15.64 0.23
C VAL A 554 -42.99 15.31 -1.21
N LEU A 555 -41.77 14.83 -1.45
CA LEU A 555 -41.32 14.52 -2.81
C LEU A 555 -41.57 13.07 -3.24
N GLY A 556 -41.79 12.15 -2.29
CA GLY A 556 -41.70 10.71 -2.55
C GLY A 556 -40.29 10.33 -3.04
N GLY A 557 -39.88 9.08 -2.93
CA GLY A 557 -38.67 8.67 -3.65
C GLY A 557 -38.89 8.83 -5.16
N PHE A 558 -38.02 9.59 -5.82
CA PHE A 558 -37.99 9.67 -7.28
C PHE A 558 -36.66 9.14 -7.80
N ALA A 559 -36.71 8.54 -8.98
CA ALA A 559 -35.50 8.10 -9.67
C ALA A 559 -34.60 9.31 -9.95
N GLN A 560 -33.30 9.20 -9.63
CA GLN A 560 -32.33 10.26 -9.85
C GLN A 560 -32.43 10.78 -11.28
N THR A 561 -32.40 12.09 -11.42
CA THR A 561 -32.36 12.75 -12.71
C THR A 561 -30.95 12.74 -13.29
N ASP A 562 -30.85 13.04 -14.59
CA ASP A 562 -29.56 13.17 -15.26
C ASP A 562 -28.91 14.52 -14.93
N LEU A 563 -28.00 14.49 -13.96
CA LEU A 563 -27.31 15.71 -13.52
C LEU A 563 -26.49 16.37 -14.63
N THR A 564 -25.99 15.61 -15.61
CA THR A 564 -25.23 16.20 -16.72
C THR A 564 -26.13 17.02 -17.62
N LYS A 565 -27.37 16.58 -17.84
CA LYS A 565 -28.38 17.33 -18.57
C LYS A 565 -28.77 18.62 -17.85
N GLU A 566 -28.90 18.57 -16.53
CA GLU A 566 -29.33 19.71 -15.71
C GLU A 566 -28.24 20.78 -15.56
N PHE A 567 -27.00 20.37 -15.30
CA PHE A 567 -25.84 21.27 -15.19
C PHE A 567 -25.17 21.58 -16.53
N ASN A 568 -25.78 21.19 -17.65
CA ASN A 568 -25.27 21.45 -18.99
C ASN A 568 -25.05 22.97 -19.18
N PRO A 569 -23.83 23.42 -19.48
CA PRO A 569 -23.50 24.84 -19.57
C PRO A 569 -24.12 25.56 -20.78
N TYR A 570 -24.75 24.83 -21.71
CA TYR A 570 -25.57 25.41 -22.78
C TYR A 570 -27.00 25.72 -22.32
N ASN A 571 -27.44 25.21 -21.17
CA ASN A 571 -28.74 25.55 -20.61
C ASN A 571 -28.81 27.06 -20.37
N PRO A 572 -29.91 27.74 -20.73
CA PRO A 572 -30.04 29.19 -20.56
C PRO A 572 -30.13 29.62 -19.09
N SER A 573 -30.26 28.68 -18.15
CA SER A 573 -30.20 28.94 -16.71
C SER A 573 -29.78 27.67 -15.95
N TYR A 574 -28.75 27.80 -15.14
CA TYR A 574 -28.24 26.76 -14.25
C TYR A 574 -27.40 27.38 -13.11
N HIS A 575 -27.22 26.64 -12.03
CA HIS A 575 -26.22 26.94 -11.01
C HIS A 575 -24.82 26.54 -11.50
N ALA A 576 -23.86 27.46 -11.41
CA ALA A 576 -22.55 27.43 -12.07
C ALA A 576 -21.55 26.38 -11.53
N VAL A 577 -21.94 25.10 -11.55
CA VAL A 577 -21.11 23.95 -11.17
C VAL A 577 -20.15 23.58 -12.29
N VAL A 578 -20.66 23.36 -13.50
CA VAL A 578 -19.84 22.95 -14.68
C VAL A 578 -19.31 24.13 -15.47
N GLY A 579 -20.22 24.99 -15.98
CA GLY A 579 -19.86 26.22 -16.68
C GLY A 579 -19.79 27.45 -15.77
N GLY A 580 -19.34 28.58 -16.33
CA GLY A 580 -19.45 29.89 -15.68
C GLY A 580 -20.91 30.31 -15.49
N SER A 581 -21.17 31.31 -14.66
CA SER A 581 -22.52 31.85 -14.48
C SER A 581 -23.07 32.42 -15.80
N GLN A 582 -24.35 32.17 -16.07
CA GLN A 582 -25.10 32.79 -17.17
C GLN A 582 -26.01 33.93 -16.70
N ILE A 583 -25.83 34.43 -15.49
CA ILE A 583 -26.64 35.54 -14.98
C ILE A 583 -26.38 36.77 -15.88
N PRO A 584 -27.43 37.33 -16.51
CA PRO A 584 -27.28 38.46 -17.41
C PRO A 584 -27.00 39.76 -16.66
N THR A 585 -26.52 40.76 -17.39
CA THR A 585 -26.33 42.12 -16.88
C THR A 585 -27.41 43.08 -17.40
N PHE A 586 -27.52 44.23 -16.75
CA PHE A 586 -28.32 45.38 -17.18
C PHE A 586 -27.58 46.68 -16.91
N THR A 587 -28.04 47.75 -17.56
CA THR A 587 -27.53 49.11 -17.35
C THR A 587 -28.54 49.91 -16.54
N ASP A 588 -28.07 50.59 -15.49
CA ASP A 588 -28.89 51.48 -14.68
C ASP A 588 -29.10 52.85 -15.37
N SER A 589 -29.85 53.76 -14.75
CA SER A 589 -30.13 55.10 -15.30
C SER A 589 -28.89 56.00 -15.40
N THR A 590 -27.81 55.66 -14.70
CA THR A 590 -26.53 56.39 -14.73
C THR A 590 -25.57 55.86 -15.81
N GLY A 591 -25.89 54.74 -16.44
CA GLY A 591 -25.04 54.07 -17.42
C GLY A 591 -24.12 52.99 -16.83
N ALA A 592 -24.20 52.70 -15.54
CA ALA A 592 -23.38 51.65 -14.91
C ALA A 592 -23.99 50.26 -15.15
N THR A 593 -23.12 49.26 -15.30
CA THR A 593 -23.51 47.86 -15.58
C THR A 593 -23.56 47.05 -14.30
N HIS A 594 -24.67 46.36 -14.06
CA HIS A 594 -24.92 45.51 -12.89
C HIS A 594 -25.39 44.12 -13.33
N TYR A 595 -25.20 43.12 -12.48
CA TYR A 595 -25.80 41.80 -12.69
C TYR A 595 -27.21 41.74 -12.13
N TYR A 596 -28.09 40.94 -12.76
CA TYR A 596 -29.39 40.64 -12.19
C TYR A 596 -29.28 39.74 -10.95
N GLY A 597 -30.13 39.99 -9.95
CA GLY A 597 -30.20 39.25 -8.69
C GLY A 597 -29.38 39.87 -7.57
N LYS A 598 -29.66 39.44 -6.34
CA LYS A 598 -28.96 39.90 -5.13
C LYS A 598 -28.54 38.70 -4.27
N PHE A 599 -27.29 38.70 -3.86
CA PHE A 599 -26.65 37.57 -3.19
C PHE A 599 -26.13 37.98 -1.82
N VAL A 600 -26.09 37.03 -0.88
CA VAL A 600 -25.48 37.24 0.44
C VAL A 600 -23.97 37.01 0.33
N ALA A 601 -23.16 37.83 0.99
CA ALA A 601 -21.72 37.65 0.98
C ALA A 601 -21.34 36.26 1.56
N PRO A 602 -20.34 35.56 0.98
CA PRO A 602 -19.43 36.01 -0.08
C PRO A 602 -19.92 35.74 -1.52
N TRP A 603 -21.17 35.27 -1.71
CA TRP A 603 -21.69 34.91 -3.02
C TRP A 603 -21.94 36.14 -3.90
N THR A 604 -21.67 35.98 -5.19
CA THR A 604 -21.89 36.99 -6.22
C THR A 604 -22.52 36.36 -7.45
N ALA A 605 -22.97 37.19 -8.39
CA ALA A 605 -23.56 36.74 -9.66
C ALA A 605 -22.59 35.92 -10.54
N THR A 606 -21.28 35.98 -10.29
CA THR A 606 -20.26 35.25 -11.07
C THR A 606 -19.66 34.09 -10.30
N SER A 607 -20.11 33.83 -9.06
CA SER A 607 -19.62 32.73 -8.24
C SER A 607 -19.77 31.37 -8.96
N ARG A 608 -18.73 30.56 -8.86
CA ARG A 608 -18.75 29.13 -9.15
C ARG A 608 -19.20 28.37 -7.90
N LEU A 609 -19.80 27.21 -8.10
CA LEU A 609 -20.34 26.39 -7.02
C LEU A 609 -19.74 24.99 -7.03
N TYR A 610 -19.57 24.43 -5.85
CA TYR A 610 -19.41 23.01 -5.61
C TYR A 610 -20.78 22.33 -5.53
N CYS A 611 -20.82 21.04 -5.86
CA CYS A 611 -21.93 20.19 -5.49
C CYS A 611 -22.10 20.20 -3.95
N ALA A 612 -20.99 20.18 -3.20
CA ALA A 612 -20.99 20.20 -1.74
C ALA A 612 -21.39 21.54 -1.10
N ASP A 613 -21.54 22.63 -1.87
CA ASP A 613 -22.12 23.87 -1.34
C ASP A 613 -23.63 23.72 -1.06
N CYS A 614 -24.28 22.81 -1.77
CA CYS A 614 -25.70 22.46 -1.57
C CYS A 614 -25.87 21.06 -0.94
N HIS A 615 -25.03 20.10 -1.31
CA HIS A 615 -25.08 18.72 -0.81
C HIS A 615 -24.06 18.49 0.30
N THR A 616 -24.43 18.87 1.52
CA THR A 616 -23.58 18.76 2.70
C THR A 616 -24.40 18.53 3.96
N THR A 617 -23.72 18.34 5.07
CA THR A 617 -24.35 17.97 6.32
C THR A 617 -25.02 19.15 7.03
N SER A 618 -26.18 18.92 7.65
CA SER A 618 -26.76 19.80 8.65
C SER A 618 -26.27 19.51 10.07
N LEU A 619 -25.45 18.48 10.24
CA LEU A 619 -24.97 18.00 11.53
C LEU A 619 -23.68 18.74 11.92
N ALA A 620 -23.35 18.74 13.22
CA ALA A 620 -22.08 19.26 13.73
C ALA A 620 -20.85 18.37 13.36
N ALA A 621 -21.01 17.48 12.38
CA ALA A 621 -20.05 16.48 11.94
C ALA A 621 -19.19 16.99 10.76
N GLY A 622 -18.25 16.17 10.27
CA GLY A 622 -17.37 16.57 9.17
C GLY A 622 -18.14 16.99 7.91
N LYS A 623 -17.77 18.15 7.35
CA LYS A 623 -18.36 18.74 6.16
C LYS A 623 -18.22 17.82 4.93
N GLY A 624 -19.15 17.95 3.99
CA GLY A 624 -19.18 17.17 2.75
C GLY A 624 -20.45 16.33 2.64
N PRO A 625 -20.64 15.64 1.50
CA PRO A 625 -21.88 14.94 1.19
C PRO A 625 -22.01 13.60 1.94
N HIS A 626 -21.65 13.49 3.22
CA HIS A 626 -21.72 12.23 3.97
C HIS A 626 -23.18 11.85 4.30
N GLY A 627 -23.85 12.74 5.04
CA GLY A 627 -25.25 12.58 5.42
C GLY A 627 -25.77 13.81 6.15
N SER A 628 -27.09 13.94 6.20
CA SER A 628 -27.78 15.10 6.75
C SER A 628 -29.09 14.73 7.44
N GLY A 629 -29.52 15.58 8.37
CA GLY A 629 -30.87 15.54 8.95
C GLY A 629 -31.97 15.97 7.97
N TYR A 630 -31.63 16.50 6.80
CA TYR A 630 -32.58 16.83 5.73
C TYR A 630 -32.43 15.90 4.52
N GLY A 631 -33.53 15.72 3.78
CA GLY A 631 -33.57 14.92 2.56
C GLY A 631 -32.51 15.36 1.52
N PHE A 632 -32.04 14.43 0.69
CA PHE A 632 -31.08 14.66 -0.40
C PHE A 632 -29.72 15.21 0.06
N ILE A 633 -29.35 14.96 1.34
CA ILE A 633 -28.09 15.40 1.96
C ILE A 633 -27.97 16.94 1.88
N LEU A 634 -29.04 17.66 2.23
CA LEU A 634 -29.04 19.12 2.22
C LEU A 634 -28.72 19.67 3.62
N PRO A 635 -28.00 20.79 3.77
CA PRO A 635 -27.70 21.40 5.07
C PRO A 635 -28.89 22.15 5.67
N LYS A 636 -29.92 22.45 4.86
CA LYS A 636 -31.10 23.22 5.22
C LYS A 636 -32.35 22.64 4.55
N PRO A 637 -33.56 22.95 5.04
CA PRO A 637 -34.80 22.52 4.43
C PRO A 637 -34.96 22.99 2.98
N TRP A 638 -35.54 22.13 2.14
CA TRP A 638 -36.07 22.45 0.82
C TRP A 638 -37.38 21.69 0.63
N ASN A 639 -38.47 22.42 0.37
CA ASN A 639 -39.78 21.85 0.06
C ASN A 639 -40.38 22.55 -1.16
N PRO A 640 -40.46 21.87 -2.31
CA PRO A 640 -41.03 22.46 -3.51
C PRO A 640 -42.58 22.45 -3.54
N ILE A 641 -43.25 21.61 -2.74
CA ILE A 641 -44.71 21.56 -2.70
C ILE A 641 -45.20 22.39 -1.52
N THR A 642 -45.26 23.70 -1.72
CA THR A 642 -45.93 24.61 -0.79
C THR A 642 -47.36 24.83 -1.29
N SER A 643 -48.32 24.11 -0.72
CA SER A 643 -49.74 24.29 -1.05
C SER A 643 -50.16 25.75 -0.81
N GLY A 644 -50.83 26.33 -1.81
CA GLY A 644 -51.17 27.75 -1.88
C GLY A 644 -51.65 28.33 -0.55
N GLY A 645 -50.94 29.35 -0.06
CA GLY A 645 -51.36 30.20 1.05
C GLY A 645 -50.68 29.98 2.41
N TYR A 646 -49.98 28.86 2.64
CA TYR A 646 -49.44 28.55 3.98
C TYR A 646 -47.89 28.64 4.10
N TYR A 647 -47.13 28.62 3.01
CA TYR A 647 -45.65 28.67 3.03
C TYR A 647 -45.06 29.44 1.82
N GLY A 648 -45.37 30.73 1.72
CA GLY A 648 -44.78 31.64 0.71
C GLY A 648 -43.41 32.19 1.13
N THR A 649 -42.62 32.71 0.19
CA THR A 649 -41.30 33.29 0.53
C THR A 649 -41.35 34.39 1.60
N GLY A 650 -42.45 35.15 1.67
CA GLY A 650 -42.73 36.23 2.62
C GLY A 650 -43.63 35.85 3.81
N GLY A 651 -43.85 34.56 4.08
CA GLY A 651 -44.30 34.07 5.41
C GLY A 651 -45.65 34.57 5.95
N TYR A 652 -46.71 34.63 5.14
CA TYR A 652 -47.97 35.26 5.59
C TYR A 652 -48.74 34.50 6.70
N TYR A 653 -48.62 33.17 6.84
CA TYR A 653 -49.21 32.41 7.96
C TYR A 653 -48.43 31.11 8.26
N ALA A 654 -47.76 31.04 9.42
CA ALA A 654 -47.22 29.83 10.07
C ALA A 654 -45.95 29.13 9.51
N GLY A 655 -45.20 29.71 8.57
CA GLY A 655 -43.84 29.23 8.25
C GLY A 655 -43.08 30.14 7.29
N ASP A 656 -42.07 30.84 7.79
CA ASP A 656 -41.14 31.63 7.00
C ASP A 656 -40.08 30.73 6.33
N THR A 657 -39.77 31.00 5.07
CA THR A 657 -38.75 30.28 4.29
C THR A 657 -37.35 30.84 4.44
N SER A 658 -37.11 31.89 5.26
CA SER A 658 -35.76 32.47 5.47
C SER A 658 -34.68 31.46 5.87
N GLY A 659 -35.07 30.36 6.52
CA GLY A 659 -34.19 29.25 6.87
C GLY A 659 -33.94 28.22 5.76
N HIS A 660 -34.53 28.36 4.57
CA HIS A 660 -34.41 27.39 3.48
C HIS A 660 -33.06 27.47 2.74
N LEU A 661 -32.75 26.39 2.01
CA LEU A 661 -31.48 26.21 1.30
C LEU A 661 -31.06 27.42 0.45
N CYS A 662 -31.97 27.94 -0.38
CA CYS A 662 -31.70 28.99 -1.36
C CYS A 662 -31.12 30.25 -0.73
N PHE A 663 -31.59 30.62 0.47
CA PHE A 663 -31.17 31.84 1.16
C PHE A 663 -29.80 31.72 1.85
N SER A 664 -29.09 30.61 1.64
CA SER A 664 -27.66 30.52 1.93
C SER A 664 -26.81 31.31 0.93
N CYS A 665 -27.36 31.58 -0.27
CA CYS A 665 -26.68 32.31 -1.33
C CYS A 665 -27.49 33.53 -1.82
N HIS A 666 -28.82 33.42 -1.82
CA HIS A 666 -29.73 34.49 -2.25
C HIS A 666 -30.15 35.38 -1.08
N ASP A 667 -30.22 36.69 -1.29
CA ASP A 667 -30.63 37.64 -0.26
C ASP A 667 -32.13 37.50 0.05
N TYR A 668 -32.45 36.95 1.23
CA TYR A 668 -33.83 36.70 1.62
C TYR A 668 -34.71 37.94 1.47
N ALA A 669 -34.34 39.07 2.08
CA ALA A 669 -35.12 40.29 2.07
C ALA A 669 -35.44 40.79 0.65
N PHE A 670 -34.53 40.61 -0.30
CA PHE A 670 -34.77 40.92 -1.70
C PHE A 670 -35.83 40.02 -2.34
N TYR A 671 -35.84 38.71 -2.04
CA TYR A 671 -36.74 37.75 -2.69
C TYR A 671 -38.03 37.45 -1.90
N SER A 672 -38.17 37.91 -0.65
CA SER A 672 -39.30 37.59 0.23
C SER A 672 -40.17 38.77 0.67
N ASN A 673 -39.67 40.01 0.69
CA ASN A 673 -40.41 41.11 1.31
C ASN A 673 -41.67 41.50 0.51
N ASN A 674 -42.81 41.53 1.20
CA ASN A 674 -44.16 41.70 0.66
C ASN A 674 -44.81 43.05 1.02
N VAL A 675 -44.04 44.11 1.32
CA VAL A 675 -44.62 45.33 1.91
C VAL A 675 -44.24 46.59 1.16
N ALA A 676 -45.27 47.32 0.75
CA ALA A 676 -45.22 48.66 0.19
C ALA A 676 -44.21 49.53 0.96
N GLY A 677 -43.15 49.93 0.28
CA GLY A 677 -42.16 50.88 0.77
C GLY A 677 -40.93 50.32 1.51
N GLY A 678 -40.73 49.00 1.59
CA GLY A 678 -39.66 48.43 2.42
C GLY A 678 -38.94 47.20 1.85
N GLY A 679 -38.13 47.40 0.80
CA GLY A 679 -37.03 46.50 0.44
C GLY A 679 -37.27 45.66 -0.81
N GLY A 680 -36.30 45.67 -1.73
CA GLY A 680 -36.27 44.78 -2.87
C GLY A 680 -35.43 45.37 -3.99
N GLY A 681 -36.08 45.85 -5.05
CA GLY A 681 -35.39 46.35 -6.22
C GLY A 681 -35.13 47.86 -6.21
N SER A 682 -34.08 48.26 -6.90
CA SER A 682 -33.73 49.64 -7.20
C SER A 682 -33.22 49.73 -8.64
N ASP A 683 -32.93 50.95 -9.07
CA ASP A 683 -32.28 51.18 -10.36
C ASP A 683 -30.95 50.41 -10.51
N THR A 684 -30.23 50.16 -9.41
CA THR A 684 -28.95 49.46 -9.35
C THR A 684 -29.04 48.00 -8.92
N VAL A 685 -30.18 47.53 -8.41
CA VAL A 685 -30.37 46.14 -7.94
C VAL A 685 -31.70 45.62 -8.46
N ARG A 686 -31.67 44.74 -9.47
CA ARG A 686 -32.86 44.26 -10.16
C ARG A 686 -32.90 42.74 -10.22
N SER A 687 -34.09 42.16 -10.17
CA SER A 687 -34.24 40.73 -10.49
C SER A 687 -34.37 40.58 -12.01
N ALA A 688 -34.03 39.41 -12.55
CA ALA A 688 -34.24 39.13 -13.98
C ALA A 688 -35.73 39.24 -14.37
N PHE A 689 -36.62 39.06 -13.40
CA PHE A 689 -38.07 39.28 -13.48
C PHE A 689 -38.39 40.72 -13.09
N SER A 690 -37.94 41.68 -13.89
CA SER A 690 -38.23 43.11 -13.75
C SER A 690 -38.73 43.68 -15.06
N TYR A 691 -39.39 44.83 -15.00
CA TYR A 691 -39.69 45.67 -16.16
C TYR A 691 -39.92 47.13 -15.72
N PRO A 692 -38.83 47.85 -15.42
CA PRO A 692 -38.94 49.12 -14.71
C PRO A 692 -39.44 50.29 -15.56
N THR A 693 -39.51 50.14 -16.88
CA THR A 693 -39.88 51.23 -17.80
C THR A 693 -41.36 51.27 -18.16
N VAL A 694 -42.15 50.29 -17.73
CA VAL A 694 -43.56 50.18 -18.09
C VAL A 694 -44.43 49.97 -16.86
N THR A 695 -45.46 50.79 -16.71
CA THR A 695 -46.53 50.56 -15.72
C THR A 695 -47.43 49.45 -16.20
N GLN A 696 -47.66 48.44 -15.37
CA GLN A 696 -48.44 47.26 -15.72
C GLN A 696 -49.57 47.04 -14.73
N THR A 697 -50.71 46.54 -15.21
CA THR A 697 -51.84 46.17 -14.34
C THR A 697 -52.43 44.84 -14.80
N LYS A 698 -52.47 43.85 -13.90
CA LYS A 698 -53.11 42.55 -14.16
C LYS A 698 -53.74 41.98 -12.89
N LYS A 699 -54.94 41.41 -13.01
CA LYS A 699 -55.72 40.81 -11.91
C LYS A 699 -55.82 41.70 -10.65
N GLY A 700 -55.93 43.02 -10.84
CA GLY A 700 -56.08 43.99 -9.74
C GLY A 700 -54.78 44.45 -9.07
N VAL A 701 -53.61 43.97 -9.51
CA VAL A 701 -52.29 44.44 -9.04
C VAL A 701 -51.71 45.39 -10.08
N THR A 702 -51.40 46.62 -9.69
CA THR A 702 -50.72 47.63 -10.52
C THR A 702 -49.29 47.84 -10.03
N VAL A 703 -48.33 47.67 -10.93
CA VAL A 703 -46.91 47.96 -10.69
C VAL A 703 -46.49 49.14 -11.54
N TYR A 704 -46.14 50.25 -10.89
CA TYR A 704 -45.77 51.51 -11.58
C TYR A 704 -44.34 51.46 -12.11
N ALA A 705 -44.10 52.03 -13.29
CA ALA A 705 -42.74 52.21 -13.80
C ALA A 705 -41.85 52.96 -12.78
N GLY A 706 -40.61 52.50 -12.58
CA GLY A 706 -39.65 53.06 -11.65
C GLY A 706 -39.90 52.77 -10.16
N SER A 707 -40.95 52.01 -9.82
CA SER A 707 -41.20 51.56 -8.44
C SER A 707 -40.30 50.38 -8.04
N ALA A 708 -40.11 50.16 -6.73
CA ALA A 708 -39.30 49.05 -6.23
C ALA A 708 -39.80 47.67 -6.72
N GLU A 709 -41.12 47.52 -6.87
CA GLU A 709 -41.80 46.34 -7.38
C GLU A 709 -41.53 46.13 -8.87
N SER A 710 -41.39 47.21 -9.66
CA SER A 710 -41.05 47.11 -11.09
C SER A 710 -39.61 46.63 -11.34
N TYR A 711 -38.72 46.82 -10.36
CA TYR A 711 -37.36 46.29 -10.37
C TYR A 711 -37.26 44.84 -9.86
N ASN A 712 -38.32 44.31 -9.23
CA ASN A 712 -38.33 42.97 -8.67
C ASN A 712 -39.75 42.42 -8.47
N TYR A 713 -40.23 41.60 -9.40
CA TYR A 713 -41.56 40.98 -9.29
C TYR A 713 -41.68 39.85 -8.26
N HIS A 714 -40.61 39.46 -7.56
CA HIS A 714 -40.75 38.49 -6.47
C HIS A 714 -41.52 39.08 -5.28
N SER A 715 -41.42 40.39 -5.04
CA SER A 715 -42.10 41.04 -3.91
C SER A 715 -43.62 40.86 -3.97
N ILE A 716 -44.22 41.00 -5.16
CA ILE A 716 -45.68 40.83 -5.37
C ILE A 716 -46.14 39.37 -5.43
N HIS A 717 -45.21 38.40 -5.49
CA HIS A 717 -45.46 36.96 -5.50
C HIS A 717 -44.89 36.27 -4.26
N SER A 718 -44.58 37.01 -3.22
CA SER A 718 -43.93 36.46 -2.03
C SER A 718 -44.87 35.61 -1.16
N ASN A 719 -46.15 35.51 -1.51
CA ASN A 719 -47.06 34.49 -0.99
C ASN A 719 -46.86 33.10 -1.64
N LEU A 720 -46.07 33.00 -2.71
CA LEU A 720 -45.76 31.75 -3.40
C LEU A 720 -44.38 31.23 -2.97
N GLY A 721 -44.20 29.90 -2.93
CA GLY A 721 -42.87 29.30 -2.75
C GLY A 721 -42.10 29.32 -4.08
N CYS A 722 -40.76 29.28 -4.02
CA CYS A 722 -39.90 29.37 -5.20
C CYS A 722 -40.27 28.36 -6.30
N ALA A 723 -40.60 27.12 -5.93
CA ALA A 723 -40.96 26.07 -6.89
C ALA A 723 -42.33 26.25 -7.59
N SER A 724 -43.11 27.28 -7.18
CA SER A 724 -44.33 27.67 -7.90
C SER A 724 -44.03 28.18 -9.31
N CYS A 725 -42.84 28.75 -9.50
CA CYS A 725 -42.37 29.25 -10.79
C CYS A 725 -41.10 28.53 -11.25
N HIS A 726 -40.19 28.20 -10.32
CA HIS A 726 -38.89 27.62 -10.61
C HIS A 726 -38.92 26.09 -10.50
N SER A 727 -37.95 25.42 -11.12
CA SER A 727 -37.80 23.96 -11.03
C SER A 727 -37.68 23.48 -9.59
N ALA A 728 -38.39 22.40 -9.25
CA ALA A 728 -38.28 21.72 -7.97
C ALA A 728 -36.88 21.11 -7.73
N ILE A 729 -36.16 20.80 -8.80
CA ILE A 729 -34.74 20.47 -8.80
C ILE A 729 -33.99 21.71 -9.27
N PRO A 730 -33.40 22.50 -8.35
CA PRO A 730 -32.81 23.78 -8.67
C PRO A 730 -31.37 23.62 -9.20
N HIS A 731 -31.14 22.74 -10.17
CA HIS A 731 -29.82 22.59 -10.81
C HIS A 731 -29.74 23.48 -12.05
N GLY A 732 -30.51 23.16 -13.08
CA GLY A 732 -30.67 23.97 -14.29
C GLY A 732 -31.86 23.51 -15.12
N TYR A 733 -32.25 24.34 -16.11
CA TYR A 733 -33.41 24.07 -16.94
C TYR A 733 -33.28 24.66 -18.35
N PHE A 734 -34.06 24.15 -19.30
CA PHE A 734 -34.06 24.62 -20.69
C PHE A 734 -34.76 25.96 -20.90
N ARG A 735 -35.52 26.45 -19.90
CA ARG A 735 -36.10 27.79 -19.92
C ARG A 735 -35.32 28.71 -18.98
N ARG A 736 -35.16 29.98 -19.40
CA ARG A 736 -34.55 31.04 -18.58
C ARG A 736 -35.25 31.16 -17.22
N GLY A 737 -34.49 31.44 -16.18
CA GLY A 737 -34.97 31.58 -14.81
C GLY A 737 -35.41 30.26 -14.17
N LEU A 738 -34.99 29.11 -14.72
CA LEU A 738 -35.42 27.78 -14.29
C LEU A 738 -36.96 27.62 -14.31
N LEU A 739 -37.65 28.27 -15.24
CA LEU A 739 -39.12 28.33 -15.22
C LEU A 739 -39.78 27.04 -15.68
N VAL A 740 -40.67 26.52 -14.84
CA VAL A 740 -41.34 25.24 -15.06
C VAL A 740 -42.86 25.41 -15.12
N LEU A 741 -43.49 24.70 -16.05
CA LEU A 741 -44.93 24.61 -16.19
C LEU A 741 -45.46 23.34 -15.51
N PRO A 742 -46.72 23.32 -15.03
CA PRO A 742 -47.35 22.11 -14.49
C PRO A 742 -47.34 20.92 -15.47
N THR A 743 -47.32 21.20 -16.79
CA THR A 743 -47.26 20.19 -17.86
C THR A 743 -45.86 19.65 -18.15
N ASP A 744 -44.82 20.23 -17.56
CA ASP A 744 -43.46 19.72 -17.73
C ASP A 744 -43.25 18.39 -16.99
N ALA A 745 -42.15 17.70 -17.29
CA ALA A 745 -41.87 16.40 -16.70
C ALA A 745 -41.65 16.48 -15.18
N SER A 746 -42.22 15.52 -14.45
CA SER A 746 -41.84 15.24 -13.07
C SER A 746 -40.40 14.69 -13.02
N PRO A 747 -39.60 15.00 -11.97
CA PRO A 747 -39.95 15.78 -10.77
C PRO A 747 -39.80 17.30 -10.91
N TYR A 748 -39.37 17.84 -12.06
CA TYR A 748 -39.11 19.27 -12.22
C TYR A 748 -40.34 20.15 -11.96
N ASN A 749 -41.53 19.67 -12.33
CA ASN A 749 -42.81 20.37 -12.20
C ASN A 749 -43.45 20.32 -10.81
N LEU A 750 -42.83 19.66 -9.83
CA LEU A 750 -43.43 19.51 -8.50
C LEU A 750 -43.58 20.88 -7.83
N GLY A 751 -44.82 21.22 -7.49
CA GLY A 751 -45.17 22.53 -6.93
C GLY A 751 -45.40 23.65 -7.95
N ALA A 752 -45.19 23.42 -9.25
CA ALA A 752 -45.36 24.44 -10.28
C ALA A 752 -46.82 24.93 -10.40
N GLN A 753 -47.01 26.24 -10.53
CA GLN A 753 -48.31 26.91 -10.57
C GLN A 753 -48.48 27.87 -11.76
N ILE A 754 -47.49 27.97 -12.66
CA ILE A 754 -47.60 28.80 -13.87
C ILE A 754 -48.70 28.23 -14.78
N ASN A 755 -49.87 28.86 -14.77
CA ASN A 755 -51.04 28.39 -15.52
C ASN A 755 -50.98 28.85 -17.00
N LYS A 756 -50.06 28.25 -17.75
CA LYS A 756 -49.89 28.44 -19.20
C LYS A 756 -49.70 27.09 -19.89
N SER A 757 -50.22 26.96 -21.10
CA SER A 757 -49.98 25.80 -21.96
C SER A 757 -48.59 25.81 -22.61
N SER A 758 -47.96 26.98 -22.72
CA SER A 758 -46.58 27.16 -23.20
C SER A 758 -46.00 28.47 -22.66
N LEU A 759 -44.67 28.51 -22.50
CA LEU A 759 -43.96 29.68 -22.00
C LEU A 759 -42.67 29.89 -22.77
N THR A 760 -42.57 31.05 -23.42
CA THR A 760 -41.33 31.59 -23.97
C THR A 760 -40.93 32.79 -23.13
N PRO A 761 -39.94 32.65 -22.22
CA PRO A 761 -39.53 33.74 -21.35
C PRO A 761 -39.07 34.96 -22.16
N PRO A 762 -39.55 36.19 -21.88
CA PRO A 762 -39.03 37.40 -22.51
C PRO A 762 -37.59 37.69 -22.08
N ALA A 763 -36.97 38.72 -22.66
CA ALA A 763 -35.64 39.15 -22.25
C ALA A 763 -35.65 39.59 -20.76
N PRO A 764 -34.57 39.32 -20.00
CA PRO A 764 -34.42 39.85 -18.64
C PRO A 764 -34.67 41.36 -18.60
N GLY A 765 -35.43 41.83 -17.61
CA GLY A 765 -35.79 43.25 -17.51
C GLY A 765 -36.95 43.70 -18.41
N THR A 766 -37.63 42.78 -19.10
CA THR A 766 -38.83 43.07 -19.92
C THR A 766 -40.02 42.19 -19.55
N TRP A 767 -40.08 41.73 -18.29
CA TRP A 767 -41.13 40.84 -17.81
C TRP A 767 -42.45 41.56 -17.56
N ASP A 768 -43.54 40.97 -18.04
CA ASP A 768 -44.89 41.39 -17.72
C ASP A 768 -45.69 40.29 -17.00
N CYS A 769 -46.60 40.70 -16.12
CA CYS A 769 -47.59 39.84 -15.48
C CYS A 769 -48.35 38.96 -16.49
N SER A 770 -48.45 39.36 -17.77
CA SER A 770 -49.04 38.55 -18.83
C SER A 770 -48.32 37.24 -19.15
N TYR A 771 -47.01 37.14 -18.87
CA TYR A 771 -46.21 35.95 -19.14
C TYR A 771 -46.42 34.84 -18.10
N CYS A 772 -46.86 35.17 -16.88
CA CYS A 772 -47.01 34.20 -15.77
C CYS A 772 -48.47 33.83 -15.45
N HIS A 773 -49.44 34.58 -15.97
CA HIS A 773 -50.89 34.42 -15.74
C HIS A 773 -51.65 34.43 -17.05
#